data_AF-A0A959H630-F1
#
_entry.id   AF-A0A959H630-F1
#
_cell.length_a   1.000
_cell.length_b   1.000
_cell.length_c   1.000
_cell.angle_alpha   90.00
_cell.angle_beta   90.00
_cell.angle_gamma   90.00
#
_symmetry.space_group_name_H-M   'P 1'
#
loop_
_entity.id
_entity.type
_entity.pdbx_description
1 polymer ?
#
loop_
_entity_poly.entity_id
_entity_poly.type
_entity_poly.pdbx_seq_one_letter_code
_entity_poly.pdbx_strand_id
1 'polypeptide(L)'
;GGRSFSIWDATAGTLVYDSGNSLEQVTAADPVFGSVFNADYAGNEFKNRSDDRGPEPEAVVVAEIGGRPYAFIGLERIGGIVMYSLADPAAPEFVQYVNTRTANGLGGDRSPEDIIYVASEDSPTGKPYVLASHEASGSVAVFEVNTAATAGFARSGAVVEEGAGEVEIELAVGRAGVLSGEAVIRIAGASTAREGGDFVLSSNTVSFEAGAGASQVLRVDIPDNAEPGGRYLILEIDPVSSSAIVGDTSRYILLIKDNDDPPPAAQPDPYMQLDYLGSYSTPYSSAMEMVAYDAQNRRLFVSNPAAALVEILDYSTPGNIMLADTISIAPYGAGPGSVAARDGVVAVAVPGHNTGDNGKVVFFDADGVFLHEVQVGAMPGMVCFSPDGSKLVTANEGEPSADYSVDPEGSVSIIDISGGVAGATVATLGFEAFNSQQASLEAQGVRIFGPNATVAQDLEPESVAISDDGRIAYVTCQENNALAVVDLIGGTVAGIWPLRTKDWTRPGTTFDASDESGDVFFANWPVKGMYQPDGIDYFSVGGVGYLITANEGNARAYDAFSEELRVGDDEVVLDPTAFPDAEYLKEDVLLGHLRITSAAGDTDGDGDYDELHAYGGRSFTIRSTLNGGVIYDSGNDLEQITAADPGFGALFNSNDEENEFKGRSADKGPEPESVVVAEVDGRQFAFIGLERVGGIIVYEVTNPVAPQFIQYINTRRVDGIGGDLSPEGISFIPASASPTGRPLLAVAYKVSGTVAL
;
A
#
# COMPACT_ATOMS: atom_id res chain seq x y z
N GLY A 1 -32.44 -55.16 15.05
CA GLY A 1 -31.88 -53.80 15.12
C GLY A 1 -32.95 -52.78 14.84
N GLY A 2 -32.62 -51.49 14.87
CA GLY A 2 -33.54 -50.38 14.57
C GLY A 2 -34.03 -50.33 13.12
N ARG A 3 -33.37 -51.04 12.20
CA ARG A 3 -33.67 -51.05 10.75
C ARG A 3 -33.49 -49.67 10.09
N SER A 4 -32.86 -48.76 10.83
CA SER A 4 -32.57 -47.37 10.53
C SER A 4 -31.06 -47.12 10.67
N PHE A 5 -30.57 -46.05 10.07
CA PHE A 5 -29.39 -45.33 10.55
C PHE A 5 -29.80 -44.15 11.44
N SER A 6 -28.89 -43.70 12.31
CA SER A 6 -29.08 -42.56 13.20
C SER A 6 -27.86 -41.65 13.22
N ILE A 7 -28.07 -40.36 13.43
CA ILE A 7 -27.04 -39.32 13.54
C ILE A 7 -27.07 -38.80 14.97
N TRP A 8 -25.90 -38.68 15.58
CA TRP A 8 -25.73 -38.26 16.97
C TRP A 8 -24.77 -37.08 17.03
N ASP A 9 -25.05 -36.13 17.92
CA ASP A 9 -24.11 -35.10 18.30
C ASP A 9 -22.98 -35.77 19.09
N ALA A 10 -21.76 -35.73 18.56
CA ALA A 10 -20.61 -36.41 19.16
C ALA A 10 -20.18 -35.79 20.51
N THR A 11 -20.46 -34.50 20.72
CA THR A 11 -20.11 -33.78 21.94
C THR A 11 -21.18 -33.95 23.02
N ALA A 12 -22.44 -33.75 22.65
CA ALA A 12 -23.57 -33.83 23.58
C ALA A 12 -24.06 -35.26 23.81
N GLY A 13 -23.73 -36.20 22.92
CA GLY A 13 -24.24 -37.58 22.94
C GLY A 13 -25.74 -37.68 22.68
N THR A 14 -26.35 -36.64 22.12
CA THR A 14 -27.79 -36.57 21.86
C THR A 14 -28.13 -37.03 20.44
N LEU A 15 -29.24 -37.74 20.29
CA LEU A 15 -29.77 -38.13 18.98
C LEU A 15 -30.21 -36.88 18.21
N VAL A 16 -29.66 -36.69 17.02
CA VAL A 16 -29.99 -35.60 16.08
C VAL A 16 -31.08 -36.06 15.10
N TYR A 17 -30.91 -37.26 14.54
CA TYR A 17 -31.83 -37.81 13.54
C TYR A 17 -31.88 -39.34 13.60
N ASP A 18 -33.05 -39.92 13.37
CA ASP A 18 -33.23 -41.34 13.08
C ASP A 18 -34.05 -41.50 11.80
N SER A 19 -33.55 -42.30 10.86
CA SER A 19 -34.17 -42.48 9.54
C SER A 19 -35.49 -43.26 9.56
N GLY A 20 -35.89 -43.82 10.71
CA GLY A 20 -37.11 -44.59 10.87
C GLY A 20 -37.22 -45.71 9.84
N ASN A 21 -38.23 -45.64 8.97
CA ASN A 21 -38.47 -46.62 7.91
C ASN A 21 -37.97 -46.16 6.52
N SER A 22 -37.18 -45.10 6.42
CA SER A 22 -36.76 -44.54 5.13
C SER A 22 -36.02 -45.57 4.26
N LEU A 23 -35.11 -46.37 4.84
CA LEU A 23 -34.40 -47.43 4.12
C LEU A 23 -35.36 -48.48 3.52
N GLU A 24 -36.44 -48.82 4.22
CA GLU A 24 -37.46 -49.72 3.70
C GLU A 24 -38.31 -49.08 2.61
N GLN A 25 -38.63 -47.78 2.73
CA GLN A 25 -39.37 -47.07 1.70
C GLN A 25 -38.57 -46.99 0.39
N VAL A 26 -37.29 -46.65 0.50
CA VAL A 26 -36.35 -46.58 -0.63
C VAL A 26 -36.23 -47.94 -1.32
N THR A 27 -35.93 -49.00 -0.56
CA THR A 27 -35.74 -50.33 -1.14
C THR A 27 -37.02 -50.95 -1.69
N ALA A 28 -38.19 -50.67 -1.09
CA ALA A 28 -39.48 -51.12 -1.59
C ALA A 28 -39.90 -50.39 -2.88
N ALA A 29 -39.56 -49.11 -3.01
CA ALA A 29 -39.90 -48.29 -4.16
C ALA A 29 -38.99 -48.51 -5.37
N ASP A 30 -37.84 -49.17 -5.19
CA ASP A 30 -36.90 -49.44 -6.28
C ASP A 30 -37.57 -50.26 -7.40
N PRO A 31 -37.49 -49.82 -8.67
CA PRO A 31 -38.21 -50.44 -9.78
C PRO A 31 -37.74 -51.86 -10.11
N VAL A 32 -36.52 -52.23 -9.72
CA VAL A 32 -35.93 -53.55 -9.98
C VAL A 32 -35.93 -54.38 -8.69
N PHE A 33 -35.34 -53.84 -7.63
CA PHE A 33 -35.07 -54.53 -6.38
C PHE A 33 -36.23 -54.49 -5.39
N GLY A 34 -37.26 -53.67 -5.63
CA GLY A 34 -38.52 -53.75 -4.89
C GLY A 34 -39.18 -55.13 -5.02
N SER A 35 -38.91 -55.86 -6.12
CA SER A 35 -39.37 -57.25 -6.32
C SER A 35 -38.75 -58.26 -5.35
N VAL A 36 -37.62 -57.91 -4.73
CA VAL A 36 -36.92 -58.72 -3.72
C VAL A 36 -36.88 -57.98 -2.37
N PHE A 37 -37.76 -57.01 -2.14
CA PHE A 37 -37.81 -56.20 -0.91
C PHE A 37 -37.73 -57.05 0.37
N ASN A 38 -36.86 -56.66 1.31
CA ASN A 38 -36.55 -57.42 2.53
C ASN A 38 -36.31 -58.92 2.27
N ALA A 39 -35.58 -59.26 1.20
CA ALA A 39 -35.07 -60.60 0.98
C ALA A 39 -33.74 -60.83 1.72
N ASP A 40 -33.48 -62.08 2.07
CA ASP A 40 -32.15 -62.53 2.45
C ASP A 40 -31.15 -62.51 1.26
N TYR A 41 -29.87 -62.78 1.55
CA TYR A 41 -28.82 -62.88 0.53
C TYR A 41 -28.83 -64.22 -0.25
N ALA A 42 -29.58 -65.22 0.22
CA ALA A 42 -29.45 -66.63 -0.17
C ALA A 42 -30.54 -67.11 -1.14
N GLY A 43 -31.68 -66.41 -1.22
CA GLY A 43 -32.84 -66.82 -1.98
C GLY A 43 -33.56 -65.71 -2.75
N ASN A 44 -33.27 -64.42 -2.49
CA ASN A 44 -33.98 -63.28 -3.07
C ASN A 44 -35.52 -63.31 -2.85
N GLU A 45 -36.01 -64.06 -1.86
CA GLU A 45 -37.45 -64.24 -1.70
C GLU A 45 -38.08 -62.96 -1.14
N PHE A 46 -39.08 -62.43 -1.85
CA PHE A 46 -39.80 -61.23 -1.46
C PHE A 46 -40.31 -61.34 -0.02
N LYS A 47 -39.89 -60.39 0.82
CA LYS A 47 -40.26 -60.20 2.23
C LYS A 47 -39.84 -61.30 3.20
N ASN A 48 -38.99 -62.27 2.83
CA ASN A 48 -38.64 -63.36 3.74
C ASN A 48 -37.79 -62.94 4.97
N ARG A 49 -37.37 -61.68 5.03
CA ARG A 49 -36.71 -61.05 6.20
C ARG A 49 -37.54 -59.94 6.84
N SER A 50 -38.81 -59.75 6.46
CA SER A 50 -39.62 -58.65 7.06
C SER A 50 -39.87 -58.86 8.56
N ASP A 51 -40.03 -60.11 9.00
CA ASP A 51 -40.10 -60.52 10.40
C ASP A 51 -38.72 -60.88 11.01
N ASP A 52 -37.68 -60.96 10.19
CA ASP A 52 -36.29 -61.20 10.57
C ASP A 52 -35.39 -60.03 10.17
N ARG A 53 -35.53 -58.92 10.90
CA ARG A 53 -34.66 -57.72 10.92
C ARG A 53 -34.64 -56.85 9.65
N GLY A 54 -35.13 -57.29 8.50
CA GLY A 54 -35.41 -56.44 7.33
C GLY A 54 -34.20 -56.04 6.48
N PRO A 55 -33.99 -54.74 6.22
CA PRO A 55 -32.92 -54.29 5.33
C PRO A 55 -31.51 -54.47 5.93
N GLU A 56 -31.39 -54.45 7.27
CA GLU A 56 -30.13 -54.63 8.01
C GLU A 56 -29.00 -53.70 7.54
N PRO A 57 -29.07 -52.39 7.86
CA PRO A 57 -27.91 -51.51 7.71
C PRO A 57 -26.77 -52.00 8.61
N GLU A 58 -25.60 -52.26 8.02
CA GLU A 58 -24.46 -52.91 8.70
C GLU A 58 -23.19 -52.07 8.58
N ALA A 59 -22.88 -51.57 7.38
CA ALA A 59 -21.72 -50.72 7.13
C ALA A 59 -22.13 -49.25 6.94
N VAL A 60 -21.33 -48.32 7.43
CA VAL A 60 -21.51 -46.88 7.16
C VAL A 60 -20.16 -46.17 7.05
N VAL A 61 -20.02 -45.32 6.04
CA VAL A 61 -18.95 -44.33 5.96
C VAL A 61 -19.55 -42.96 5.66
N VAL A 62 -18.99 -41.92 6.28
CA VAL A 62 -19.30 -40.52 5.96
C VAL A 62 -18.09 -39.94 5.24
N ALA A 63 -18.33 -39.23 4.15
CA ALA A 63 -17.30 -38.55 3.38
C ALA A 63 -17.75 -37.12 3.05
N GLU A 64 -16.80 -36.20 3.06
CA GLU A 64 -17.00 -34.85 2.54
C GLU A 64 -16.64 -34.82 1.06
N ILE A 65 -17.59 -34.42 0.21
CA ILE A 65 -17.42 -34.35 -1.24
C ILE A 65 -17.83 -32.93 -1.66
N GLY A 66 -16.85 -32.15 -2.12
CA GLY A 66 -17.06 -30.75 -2.49
C GLY A 66 -17.62 -29.90 -1.35
N GLY A 67 -17.09 -30.06 -0.14
CA GLY A 67 -17.53 -29.33 1.06
C GLY A 67 -18.86 -29.81 1.66
N ARG A 68 -19.48 -30.85 1.10
CA ARG A 68 -20.77 -31.37 1.57
C ARG A 68 -20.61 -32.79 2.15
N PRO A 69 -21.14 -33.06 3.36
CA PRO A 69 -21.08 -34.40 3.94
C PRO A 69 -22.13 -35.33 3.32
N TYR A 70 -21.72 -36.56 3.00
CA TYR A 70 -22.57 -37.63 2.51
C TYR A 70 -22.38 -38.90 3.34
N ALA A 71 -23.47 -39.62 3.63
CA ALA A 71 -23.43 -40.97 4.20
C ALA A 71 -23.63 -42.02 3.11
N PHE A 72 -22.80 -43.07 3.13
CA PHE A 72 -22.97 -44.30 2.36
C PHE A 72 -23.22 -45.45 3.31
N ILE A 73 -24.37 -46.11 3.17
CA ILE A 73 -24.85 -47.12 4.12
C ILE A 73 -25.07 -48.44 3.39
N GLY A 74 -24.33 -49.48 3.78
CA GLY A 74 -24.45 -50.83 3.25
C GLY A 74 -25.60 -51.59 3.92
N LEU A 75 -26.43 -52.23 3.10
CA LEU A 75 -27.55 -53.06 3.58
C LEU A 75 -27.19 -54.54 3.44
N GLU A 76 -26.89 -55.23 4.54
CA GLU A 76 -26.38 -56.61 4.56
C GLU A 76 -27.35 -57.57 3.83
N ARG A 77 -28.66 -57.53 4.13
CA ARG A 77 -29.58 -58.55 3.59
C ARG A 77 -30.08 -58.25 2.21
N ILE A 78 -30.89 -57.19 2.09
CA ILE A 78 -31.45 -56.78 0.79
C ILE A 78 -30.34 -56.40 -0.19
N GLY A 79 -29.13 -56.09 0.30
CA GLY A 79 -27.98 -55.75 -0.51
C GLY A 79 -28.01 -54.29 -0.95
N GLY A 80 -26.89 -53.86 -1.51
CA GLY A 80 -26.73 -52.52 -2.04
C GLY A 80 -26.33 -51.48 -1.00
N ILE A 81 -26.12 -50.27 -1.50
CA ILE A 81 -25.66 -49.11 -0.76
C ILE A 81 -26.69 -48.00 -0.95
N VAL A 82 -27.09 -47.38 0.16
CA VAL A 82 -27.95 -46.20 0.17
C VAL A 82 -27.10 -44.97 0.46
N MET A 83 -27.28 -43.92 -0.31
CA MET A 83 -26.58 -42.64 -0.18
C MET A 83 -27.54 -41.55 0.30
N TYR A 84 -27.12 -40.79 1.31
CA TYR A 84 -27.82 -39.61 1.83
C TYR A 84 -26.89 -38.39 1.83
N SER A 85 -27.43 -37.22 1.46
CA SER A 85 -26.83 -35.93 1.74
C SER A 85 -27.07 -35.59 3.21
N LEU A 86 -26.02 -35.15 3.90
CA LEU A 86 -26.06 -34.74 5.30
C LEU A 86 -25.88 -33.23 5.48
N ALA A 87 -26.10 -32.44 4.41
CA ALA A 87 -25.96 -30.98 4.46
C ALA A 87 -26.80 -30.35 5.60
N ASP A 88 -27.98 -30.91 5.87
CA ASP A 88 -28.69 -30.73 7.14
C ASP A 88 -28.71 -32.07 7.90
N PRO A 89 -27.91 -32.25 8.98
CA PRO A 89 -27.90 -33.49 9.73
C PRO A 89 -29.19 -33.75 10.52
N ALA A 90 -30.03 -32.73 10.73
CA ALA A 90 -31.36 -32.88 11.33
C ALA A 90 -32.43 -33.29 10.29
N ALA A 91 -32.14 -33.13 9.00
CA ALA A 91 -33.00 -33.55 7.90
C ALA A 91 -32.21 -34.13 6.70
N PRO A 92 -31.55 -35.29 6.86
CA PRO A 92 -30.83 -35.94 5.76
C PRO A 92 -31.71 -36.22 4.54
N GLU A 93 -31.18 -35.96 3.35
CA GLU A 93 -31.90 -36.13 2.09
C GLU A 93 -31.43 -37.37 1.35
N PHE A 94 -32.36 -38.22 0.91
CA PHE A 94 -32.05 -39.42 0.13
C PHE A 94 -31.54 -39.03 -1.26
N VAL A 95 -30.38 -39.56 -1.67
CA VAL A 95 -29.76 -39.29 -2.97
C VAL A 95 -29.99 -40.45 -3.93
N GLN A 96 -29.55 -41.66 -3.54
CA GLN A 96 -29.59 -42.82 -4.42
C GLN A 96 -29.55 -44.13 -3.63
N TYR A 97 -30.14 -45.18 -4.22
CA TYR A 97 -29.90 -46.57 -3.86
C TYR A 97 -29.28 -47.30 -5.04
N VAL A 98 -28.14 -47.95 -4.82
CA VAL A 98 -27.47 -48.78 -5.83
C VAL A 98 -27.36 -50.20 -5.31
N ASN A 99 -27.82 -51.16 -6.12
CA ASN A 99 -27.71 -52.57 -5.80
C ASN A 99 -27.20 -53.33 -7.04
N THR A 100 -26.15 -54.12 -6.86
CA THR A 100 -25.50 -54.87 -7.94
C THR A 100 -25.95 -56.33 -7.99
N ARG A 101 -26.89 -56.74 -7.12
CA ARG A 101 -27.48 -58.08 -7.14
C ARG A 101 -28.21 -58.36 -8.44
N THR A 102 -28.33 -59.63 -8.77
CA THR A 102 -29.29 -60.08 -9.78
C THR A 102 -30.66 -60.24 -9.11
N ALA A 103 -31.72 -59.54 -9.54
CA ALA A 103 -33.03 -59.67 -8.89
C ALA A 103 -33.69 -61.06 -9.11
N ASN A 104 -33.51 -61.65 -10.29
CA ASN A 104 -34.14 -62.93 -10.69
C ASN A 104 -33.24 -64.17 -10.49
N GLY A 105 -32.32 -64.14 -9.52
CA GLY A 105 -31.43 -65.26 -9.20
C GLY A 105 -30.28 -64.87 -8.28
N LEU A 106 -29.44 -65.83 -7.91
CA LEU A 106 -28.28 -65.56 -7.07
C LEU A 106 -27.10 -65.13 -7.95
N GLY A 107 -26.72 -63.86 -7.85
CA GLY A 107 -25.61 -63.27 -8.59
C GLY A 107 -25.37 -61.82 -8.15
N GLY A 108 -24.23 -61.25 -8.55
CA GLY A 108 -23.79 -59.93 -8.11
C GLY A 108 -23.20 -59.93 -6.70
N ASP A 109 -22.98 -58.74 -6.15
CA ASP A 109 -22.40 -58.54 -4.82
C ASP A 109 -23.48 -58.64 -3.74
N ARG A 110 -23.22 -59.43 -2.69
CA ARG A 110 -24.23 -59.81 -1.69
C ARG A 110 -23.66 -59.70 -0.30
N SER A 111 -24.44 -59.11 0.61
CA SER A 111 -24.04 -58.84 2.00
C SER A 111 -22.84 -57.90 2.13
N PRO A 112 -23.01 -56.60 1.80
CA PRO A 112 -22.01 -55.59 2.13
C PRO A 112 -21.76 -55.57 3.64
N GLU A 113 -20.49 -55.66 4.04
CA GLU A 113 -20.07 -55.82 5.44
C GLU A 113 -19.19 -54.66 5.93
N ASP A 114 -18.38 -54.09 5.04
CA ASP A 114 -17.56 -52.91 5.33
C ASP A 114 -17.52 -52.01 4.11
N ILE A 115 -17.47 -50.70 4.35
CA ILE A 115 -17.47 -49.68 3.30
C ILE A 115 -16.39 -48.64 3.63
N ILE A 116 -15.58 -48.30 2.62
CA ILE A 116 -14.66 -47.16 2.69
C ILE A 116 -14.92 -46.19 1.55
N TYR A 117 -14.62 -44.92 1.80
CA TYR A 117 -14.51 -43.88 0.78
C TYR A 117 -13.05 -43.68 0.42
N VAL A 118 -12.77 -43.52 -0.87
CA VAL A 118 -11.46 -43.17 -1.41
C VAL A 118 -11.62 -41.84 -2.13
N ALA A 119 -10.94 -40.81 -1.63
CA ALA A 119 -10.98 -39.48 -2.22
C ALA A 119 -10.34 -39.46 -3.61
N SER A 120 -10.66 -38.45 -4.41
CA SER A 120 -10.17 -38.35 -5.80
C SER A 120 -8.65 -38.37 -5.89
N GLU A 121 -7.97 -37.68 -4.99
CA GLU A 121 -6.53 -37.53 -4.85
C GLU A 121 -5.82 -38.85 -4.51
N ASP A 122 -6.50 -39.75 -3.81
CA ASP A 122 -6.00 -41.08 -3.43
C ASP A 122 -6.35 -42.15 -4.47
N SER A 123 -7.18 -41.81 -5.47
CA SER A 123 -7.70 -42.74 -6.45
C SER A 123 -6.78 -42.87 -7.68
N PRO A 124 -6.66 -44.06 -8.29
CA PRO A 124 -5.83 -44.26 -9.49
C PRO A 124 -6.35 -43.59 -10.76
N THR A 125 -7.56 -43.03 -10.73
CA THR A 125 -8.23 -42.40 -11.89
C THR A 125 -8.53 -40.93 -11.68
N GLY A 126 -8.17 -40.37 -10.51
CA GLY A 126 -8.57 -39.02 -10.10
C GLY A 126 -10.07 -38.89 -9.79
N LYS A 127 -10.80 -39.99 -9.60
CA LYS A 127 -12.23 -40.01 -9.29
C LYS A 127 -12.54 -40.61 -7.91
N PRO A 128 -13.47 -40.01 -7.15
CA PRO A 128 -13.82 -40.53 -5.84
C PRO A 128 -14.53 -41.89 -5.97
N TYR A 129 -14.20 -42.81 -5.06
CA TYR A 129 -14.74 -44.16 -5.05
C TYR A 129 -15.36 -44.51 -3.69
N VAL A 130 -16.38 -45.35 -3.73
CA VAL A 130 -16.88 -46.09 -2.57
C VAL A 130 -16.58 -47.56 -2.81
N LEU A 131 -15.87 -48.19 -1.88
CA LEU A 131 -15.51 -49.61 -1.96
C LEU A 131 -16.27 -50.36 -0.88
N ALA A 132 -16.90 -51.48 -1.25
CA ALA A 132 -17.65 -52.29 -0.32
C ALA A 132 -17.22 -53.76 -0.38
N SER A 133 -16.84 -54.30 0.78
CA SER A 133 -16.56 -55.74 0.93
C SER A 133 -17.87 -56.50 1.14
N HIS A 134 -18.01 -57.67 0.51
CA HIS A 134 -19.26 -58.43 0.50
C HIS A 134 -19.04 -59.86 0.99
N GLU A 135 -19.53 -60.19 2.19
CA GLU A 135 -19.21 -61.46 2.87
C GLU A 135 -19.82 -62.68 2.16
N ALA A 136 -21.06 -62.58 1.67
CA ALA A 136 -21.79 -63.73 1.13
C ALA A 136 -21.39 -64.06 -0.31
N SER A 137 -20.92 -63.08 -1.08
CA SER A 137 -20.33 -63.30 -2.40
C SER A 137 -18.81 -63.45 -2.38
N GLY A 138 -18.13 -63.03 -1.31
CA GLY A 138 -16.67 -62.99 -1.23
C GLY A 138 -16.04 -61.98 -2.21
N SER A 139 -16.78 -60.95 -2.60
CA SER A 139 -16.38 -59.94 -3.59
C SER A 139 -16.07 -58.59 -2.95
N VAL A 140 -15.35 -57.74 -3.69
CA VAL A 140 -15.20 -56.30 -3.40
C VAL A 140 -15.77 -55.54 -4.58
N ALA A 141 -16.77 -54.72 -4.31
CA ALA A 141 -17.38 -53.84 -5.30
C ALA A 141 -16.73 -52.46 -5.22
N VAL A 142 -16.50 -51.84 -6.38
CA VAL A 142 -15.97 -50.47 -6.51
C VAL A 142 -17.04 -49.63 -7.22
N PHE A 143 -17.49 -48.58 -6.56
CA PHE A 143 -18.49 -47.64 -7.07
C PHE A 143 -17.83 -46.30 -7.34
N GLU A 144 -17.93 -45.80 -8.57
CA GLU A 144 -17.56 -44.42 -8.91
C GLU A 144 -18.60 -43.47 -8.32
N VAL A 145 -18.13 -42.47 -7.58
CA VAL A 145 -18.98 -41.38 -7.11
C VAL A 145 -19.00 -40.31 -8.21
N ASN A 146 -20.15 -40.24 -8.87
CA ASN A 146 -20.40 -39.27 -9.93
C ASN A 146 -20.62 -37.88 -9.32
N THR A 147 -19.79 -36.92 -9.69
CA THR A 147 -19.89 -35.53 -9.22
C THR A 147 -20.20 -34.59 -10.37
N ALA A 148 -20.66 -33.39 -10.03
CA ALA A 148 -20.60 -32.24 -10.94
C ALA A 148 -19.15 -31.84 -11.22
N ALA A 149 -18.96 -30.89 -12.13
CA ALA A 149 -17.65 -30.33 -12.44
C ALA A 149 -17.06 -29.59 -11.22
N THR A 150 -15.74 -29.63 -11.11
CA THR A 150 -14.99 -28.73 -10.23
C THR A 150 -14.71 -27.45 -11.00
N ALA A 151 -15.21 -26.31 -10.51
CA ALA A 151 -15.11 -25.02 -11.15
C ALA A 151 -14.61 -23.94 -10.18
N GLY A 152 -13.67 -23.12 -10.66
CA GLY A 152 -13.16 -21.94 -9.97
C GLY A 152 -12.99 -20.80 -10.97
N PHE A 153 -12.74 -19.58 -10.51
CA PHE A 153 -12.35 -18.50 -11.41
C PHE A 153 -11.01 -18.84 -12.09
N ALA A 154 -10.86 -18.46 -13.36
CA ALA A 154 -9.63 -18.74 -14.11
C ALA A 154 -8.41 -17.94 -13.62
N ARG A 155 -8.66 -16.82 -12.91
CA ARG A 155 -7.68 -15.94 -12.25
C ARG A 155 -8.34 -15.30 -11.03
N SER A 156 -7.55 -14.70 -10.14
CA SER A 156 -8.02 -14.09 -8.88
C SER A 156 -8.58 -12.67 -9.03
N GLY A 157 -8.43 -12.02 -10.18
CA GLY A 157 -8.94 -10.66 -10.38
C GLY A 157 -8.60 -10.04 -11.72
N ALA A 158 -9.04 -8.81 -11.92
CA ALA A 158 -8.65 -7.95 -13.04
C ALA A 158 -8.96 -6.48 -12.75
N VAL A 159 -8.39 -5.61 -13.58
CA VAL A 159 -8.73 -4.19 -13.63
C VAL A 159 -9.51 -3.90 -14.91
N VAL A 160 -10.55 -3.07 -14.81
CA VAL A 160 -11.39 -2.62 -15.92
C VAL A 160 -11.65 -1.13 -15.78
N GLU A 161 -11.76 -0.44 -16.91
CA GLU A 161 -12.26 0.93 -16.92
C GLU A 161 -13.76 0.94 -16.66
N GLU A 162 -14.23 1.93 -15.94
CA GLU A 162 -15.63 2.27 -15.89
C GLU A 162 -16.18 2.58 -17.29
N GLY A 163 -17.43 2.19 -17.55
CA GLY A 163 -18.02 2.30 -18.89
C GLY A 163 -17.51 1.28 -19.91
N ALA A 164 -16.76 0.25 -19.49
CA ALA A 164 -16.31 -0.83 -20.37
C ALA A 164 -17.46 -1.66 -20.98
N GLY A 165 -18.68 -1.55 -20.44
CA GLY A 165 -19.83 -2.37 -20.83
C GLY A 165 -19.69 -3.80 -20.30
N GLU A 166 -20.13 -4.79 -21.09
CA GLU A 166 -20.11 -6.19 -20.65
C GLU A 166 -18.68 -6.76 -20.65
N VAL A 167 -18.22 -7.17 -19.47
CA VAL A 167 -16.97 -7.92 -19.24
C VAL A 167 -17.29 -9.38 -18.92
N GLU A 168 -16.47 -10.28 -19.45
CA GLU A 168 -16.58 -11.73 -19.22
C GLU A 168 -15.55 -12.18 -18.18
N ILE A 169 -16.04 -12.72 -17.06
CA ILE A 169 -15.22 -13.35 -16.02
C ILE A 169 -15.28 -14.86 -16.24
N GLU A 170 -14.13 -15.45 -16.57
CA GLU A 170 -14.02 -16.87 -16.88
C GLU A 170 -13.98 -17.73 -15.60
N LEU A 171 -14.81 -18.77 -15.57
CA LEU A 171 -14.75 -19.87 -14.61
C LEU A 171 -14.16 -21.10 -15.30
N ALA A 172 -12.94 -21.46 -14.89
CA ALA A 172 -12.23 -22.62 -15.40
C ALA A 172 -12.77 -23.92 -14.78
N VAL A 173 -12.87 -24.96 -15.61
CA VAL A 173 -13.20 -26.31 -15.15
C VAL A 173 -11.90 -27.03 -14.78
N GLY A 174 -11.59 -27.10 -13.48
CA GLY A 174 -10.44 -27.85 -12.97
C GLY A 174 -10.60 -29.36 -13.18
N ARG A 175 -11.84 -29.86 -13.12
CA ARG A 175 -12.17 -31.26 -13.41
C ARG A 175 -13.58 -31.40 -13.97
N ALA A 176 -13.70 -32.09 -15.11
CA ALA A 176 -15.00 -32.43 -15.67
C ALA A 176 -15.76 -33.42 -14.77
N GLY A 177 -17.00 -33.08 -14.44
CA GLY A 177 -17.95 -33.97 -13.78
C GLY A 177 -18.77 -34.75 -14.79
N VAL A 178 -19.48 -35.78 -14.33
CA VAL A 178 -20.45 -36.52 -15.16
C VAL A 178 -21.90 -36.15 -14.84
N LEU A 179 -22.11 -35.31 -13.84
CA LEU A 179 -23.37 -34.65 -13.54
C LEU A 179 -23.29 -33.19 -13.97
N SER A 180 -24.43 -32.58 -14.27
CA SER A 180 -24.53 -31.13 -14.40
C SER A 180 -24.37 -30.46 -13.03
N GLY A 181 -23.85 -29.25 -13.00
CA GLY A 181 -23.73 -28.46 -11.77
C GLY A 181 -23.83 -26.97 -12.04
N GLU A 182 -24.05 -26.21 -10.99
CA GLU A 182 -24.17 -24.75 -11.01
C GLU A 182 -23.22 -24.18 -9.97
N ALA A 183 -22.42 -23.19 -10.38
CA ALA A 183 -21.68 -22.32 -9.47
C ALA A 183 -22.55 -21.09 -9.18
N VAL A 184 -22.89 -20.88 -7.92
CA VAL A 184 -23.63 -19.72 -7.43
C VAL A 184 -22.62 -18.69 -6.95
N ILE A 185 -22.68 -17.49 -7.50
CA ILE A 185 -21.78 -16.38 -7.24
C ILE A 185 -22.45 -15.44 -6.23
N ARG A 186 -21.77 -15.16 -5.13
CA ARG A 186 -22.15 -14.13 -4.16
C ARG A 186 -21.23 -12.92 -4.30
N ILE A 187 -21.80 -11.74 -4.05
CA ILE A 187 -21.03 -10.50 -3.91
C ILE A 187 -20.65 -10.38 -2.44
N ALA A 188 -19.36 -10.25 -2.14
CA ALA A 188 -18.91 -10.07 -0.76
C ALA A 188 -19.34 -8.68 -0.25
N GLY A 189 -19.77 -8.62 1.02
CA GLY A 189 -20.21 -7.36 1.65
C GLY A 189 -19.13 -6.28 1.68
N ALA A 190 -17.87 -6.69 1.65
CA ALA A 190 -16.69 -5.83 1.57
C ALA A 190 -16.56 -5.04 0.26
N SER A 191 -17.31 -5.41 -0.79
CA SER A 191 -17.26 -4.72 -2.09
C SER A 191 -17.66 -3.26 -1.93
N THR A 192 -16.85 -2.35 -2.48
CA THR A 192 -17.21 -0.92 -2.55
C THR A 192 -18.12 -0.62 -3.74
N ALA A 193 -18.04 -1.45 -4.81
CA ALA A 193 -18.92 -1.37 -5.97
C ALA A 193 -20.37 -1.74 -5.62
N ARG A 194 -21.34 -1.00 -6.17
CA ARG A 194 -22.78 -1.16 -5.92
C ARG A 194 -23.51 -1.66 -7.15
N GLU A 195 -24.33 -2.70 -6.97
CA GLU A 195 -25.14 -3.25 -8.05
C GLU A 195 -26.19 -2.23 -8.54
N GLY A 196 -26.30 -2.09 -9.86
CA GLY A 196 -27.14 -1.10 -10.55
C GLY A 196 -26.50 0.29 -10.67
N GLY A 197 -25.35 0.52 -10.03
CA GLY A 197 -24.55 1.74 -10.12
C GLY A 197 -23.23 1.48 -10.83
N ASP A 198 -22.32 0.78 -10.17
CA ASP A 198 -20.96 0.50 -10.66
C ASP A 198 -20.87 -0.79 -11.48
N PHE A 199 -21.84 -1.70 -11.29
CA PHE A 199 -21.92 -2.94 -12.06
C PHE A 199 -23.36 -3.47 -12.15
N VAL A 200 -23.65 -4.28 -13.16
CA VAL A 200 -24.89 -5.06 -13.26
C VAL A 200 -24.56 -6.51 -13.56
N LEU A 201 -25.01 -7.41 -12.67
CA LEU A 201 -24.80 -8.84 -12.85
C LEU A 201 -25.94 -9.44 -13.68
N SER A 202 -25.62 -10.02 -14.84
CA SER A 202 -26.62 -10.63 -15.72
C SER A 202 -27.29 -11.89 -15.12
N SER A 203 -26.53 -12.65 -14.34
CA SER A 203 -26.92 -13.85 -13.62
C SER A 203 -25.93 -14.07 -12.49
N ASN A 204 -26.41 -14.48 -11.32
CA ASN A 204 -25.54 -14.92 -10.23
C ASN A 204 -25.21 -16.42 -10.30
N THR A 205 -25.60 -17.11 -11.38
CA THR A 205 -25.41 -18.55 -11.52
C THR A 205 -24.74 -18.86 -12.85
N VAL A 206 -23.73 -19.73 -12.82
CA VAL A 206 -23.02 -20.26 -13.99
C VAL A 206 -23.20 -21.78 -14.05
N SER A 207 -23.83 -22.27 -15.13
CA SER A 207 -24.16 -23.68 -15.30
C SER A 207 -23.08 -24.44 -16.08
N PHE A 208 -22.78 -25.66 -15.64
CA PHE A 208 -21.87 -26.59 -16.26
C PHE A 208 -22.63 -27.86 -16.64
N GLU A 209 -22.66 -28.18 -17.93
CA GLU A 209 -23.31 -29.39 -18.44
C GLU A 209 -22.56 -30.66 -18.03
N ALA A 210 -23.27 -31.78 -17.94
CA ALA A 210 -22.66 -33.08 -17.66
C ALA A 210 -21.57 -33.41 -18.68
N GLY A 211 -20.36 -33.73 -18.21
CA GLY A 211 -19.19 -34.02 -19.05
C GLY A 211 -18.51 -32.80 -19.64
N ALA A 212 -18.94 -31.58 -19.34
CA ALA A 212 -18.30 -30.36 -19.82
C ALA A 212 -16.90 -30.21 -19.19
N GLY A 213 -15.90 -29.99 -20.04
CA GLY A 213 -14.52 -29.67 -19.65
C GLY A 213 -14.07 -28.28 -20.12
N ALA A 214 -14.98 -27.49 -20.72
CA ALA A 214 -14.68 -26.15 -21.19
C ALA A 214 -15.12 -25.12 -20.13
N SER A 215 -14.33 -24.06 -19.97
CA SER A 215 -14.66 -22.93 -19.12
C SER A 215 -15.99 -22.31 -19.49
N GLN A 216 -16.65 -21.71 -18.49
CA GLN A 216 -17.88 -20.94 -18.65
C GLN A 216 -17.61 -19.49 -18.27
N VAL A 217 -18.53 -18.58 -18.61
CA VAL A 217 -18.35 -17.14 -18.36
C VAL A 217 -19.50 -16.58 -17.53
N LEU A 218 -19.13 -15.79 -16.52
CA LEU A 218 -19.99 -14.86 -15.82
C LEU A 218 -19.91 -13.51 -16.53
N ARG A 219 -21.06 -12.90 -16.86
CA ARG A 219 -21.11 -11.59 -17.52
C ARG A 219 -21.49 -10.51 -16.52
N VAL A 220 -20.64 -9.49 -16.42
CA VAL A 220 -20.82 -8.31 -15.58
C VAL A 220 -20.80 -7.10 -16.50
N ASP A 221 -21.87 -6.31 -16.50
CA ASP A 221 -21.89 -5.02 -17.20
C ASP A 221 -21.31 -3.95 -16.28
N ILE A 222 -20.36 -3.16 -16.79
CA ILE A 222 -19.71 -2.05 -16.09
C ILE A 222 -20.20 -0.75 -16.75
N PRO A 223 -21.28 -0.15 -16.23
CA PRO A 223 -21.78 1.14 -16.71
C PRO A 223 -20.81 2.28 -16.40
N ASP A 224 -21.08 3.42 -17.02
CA ASP A 224 -20.40 4.70 -16.78
C ASP A 224 -21.27 5.56 -15.88
N ASN A 225 -20.76 5.97 -14.71
CA ASN A 225 -21.48 6.78 -13.74
C ASN A 225 -20.88 8.20 -13.61
N ALA A 226 -20.96 8.81 -12.43
CA ALA A 226 -20.48 10.18 -12.18
C ALA A 226 -19.93 10.33 -10.75
N GLU A 227 -19.83 9.22 -10.00
CA GLU A 227 -19.33 9.18 -8.63
C GLU A 227 -17.82 8.94 -8.66
N PRO A 228 -17.01 9.91 -8.18
CA PRO A 228 -15.57 9.80 -8.32
C PRO A 228 -14.97 8.69 -7.45
N GLY A 229 -13.81 8.24 -7.88
CA GLY A 229 -12.94 7.28 -7.24
C GLY A 229 -13.28 5.83 -7.60
N GLY A 230 -12.24 5.04 -7.83
CA GLY A 230 -12.36 3.63 -8.19
C GLY A 230 -13.15 2.81 -7.16
N ARG A 231 -13.73 1.73 -7.65
CA ARG A 231 -14.53 0.78 -6.87
C ARG A 231 -14.00 -0.62 -7.09
N TYR A 232 -14.13 -1.47 -6.09
CA TYR A 232 -13.79 -2.88 -6.21
C TYR A 232 -15.01 -3.76 -5.94
N LEU A 233 -15.18 -4.76 -6.79
CA LEU A 233 -16.23 -5.77 -6.72
C LEU A 233 -15.59 -7.12 -6.39
N ILE A 234 -15.98 -7.71 -5.27
CA ILE A 234 -15.49 -9.01 -4.82
C ILE A 234 -16.56 -10.04 -5.04
N LEU A 235 -16.27 -11.01 -5.91
CA LEU A 235 -17.14 -12.12 -6.26
C LEU A 235 -16.60 -13.41 -5.67
N GLU A 236 -17.46 -14.21 -5.05
CA GLU A 236 -17.07 -15.48 -4.46
C GLU A 236 -18.04 -16.59 -4.89
N ILE A 237 -17.51 -17.78 -5.13
CA ILE A 237 -18.33 -18.97 -5.39
C ILE A 237 -18.83 -19.50 -4.03
N ASP A 238 -20.14 -19.52 -3.83
CA ASP A 238 -20.76 -20.01 -2.60
C ASP A 238 -20.75 -21.55 -2.57
N PRO A 239 -19.96 -22.21 -1.70
CA PRO A 239 -19.91 -23.67 -1.63
C PRO A 239 -21.22 -24.31 -1.13
N VAL A 240 -22.04 -23.57 -0.37
CA VAL A 240 -23.27 -24.08 0.23
C VAL A 240 -24.44 -24.02 -0.76
N SER A 241 -24.47 -23.01 -1.63
CA SER A 241 -25.51 -22.89 -2.66
C SER A 241 -25.13 -23.54 -3.99
N SER A 242 -23.84 -23.73 -4.26
CA SER A 242 -23.36 -24.34 -5.52
C SER A 242 -23.54 -25.85 -5.54
N SER A 243 -24.01 -26.38 -6.68
CA SER A 243 -24.02 -27.81 -6.97
C SER A 243 -22.77 -28.27 -7.75
N ALA A 244 -22.04 -27.34 -8.38
CA ALA A 244 -20.68 -27.55 -8.82
C ALA A 244 -19.74 -27.64 -7.60
N ILE A 245 -18.65 -28.41 -7.73
CA ILE A 245 -17.60 -28.44 -6.70
C ILE A 245 -16.77 -27.17 -6.84
N VAL A 246 -16.60 -26.41 -5.77
CA VAL A 246 -15.77 -25.20 -5.79
C VAL A 246 -14.30 -25.59 -5.95
N GLY A 247 -13.62 -25.01 -6.93
CA GLY A 247 -12.19 -25.17 -7.17
C GLY A 247 -11.33 -24.24 -6.31
N ASP A 248 -10.02 -24.31 -6.51
CA ASP A 248 -9.04 -23.61 -5.65
C ASP A 248 -9.18 -22.08 -5.68
N THR A 249 -9.44 -21.50 -6.87
CA THR A 249 -9.69 -20.06 -7.01
C THR A 249 -11.18 -19.77 -6.86
N SER A 250 -11.63 -19.55 -5.63
CA SER A 250 -13.04 -19.35 -5.30
C SER A 250 -13.44 -17.87 -5.17
N ARG A 251 -12.47 -16.94 -5.20
CA ARG A 251 -12.65 -15.49 -5.09
C ARG A 251 -12.10 -14.78 -6.34
N TYR A 252 -12.78 -13.71 -6.74
CA TYR A 252 -12.38 -12.82 -7.82
C TYR A 252 -12.56 -11.36 -7.39
N ILE A 253 -11.49 -10.56 -7.45
CA ILE A 253 -11.52 -9.12 -7.16
C ILE A 253 -11.43 -8.35 -8.48
N LEU A 254 -12.51 -7.67 -8.85
CA LEU A 254 -12.57 -6.78 -10.00
C LEU A 254 -12.38 -5.34 -9.55
N LEU A 255 -11.29 -4.70 -9.97
CA LEU A 255 -11.04 -3.28 -9.74
C LEU A 255 -11.60 -2.48 -10.91
N ILE A 256 -12.55 -1.58 -10.63
CA ILE A 256 -13.25 -0.72 -11.59
C ILE A 256 -12.64 0.67 -11.46
N LYS A 257 -11.81 1.05 -12.42
CA LYS A 257 -11.15 2.35 -12.50
C LYS A 257 -12.17 3.42 -12.88
N ASP A 258 -12.28 4.42 -12.02
CA ASP A 258 -13.10 5.60 -12.28
C ASP A 258 -12.46 6.47 -13.38
N ASN A 259 -13.31 7.04 -14.23
CA ASN A 259 -12.90 7.94 -15.31
C ASN A 259 -13.34 9.40 -15.09
N ASP A 260 -14.03 9.70 -13.98
CA ASP A 260 -14.57 11.01 -13.62
C ASP A 260 -13.66 11.87 -12.71
N ASP A 261 -12.53 11.34 -12.26
CA ASP A 261 -11.49 12.04 -11.49
C ASP A 261 -10.20 12.25 -12.34
N PRO A 262 -10.22 13.13 -13.36
CA PRO A 262 -9.07 13.33 -14.23
C PRO A 262 -7.97 14.15 -13.56
N PRO A 263 -6.71 14.02 -14.01
CA PRO A 263 -5.60 14.84 -13.54
C PRO A 263 -5.89 16.34 -13.69
N PRO A 264 -5.32 17.20 -12.82
CA PRO A 264 -5.39 18.63 -12.99
C PRO A 264 -4.86 19.04 -14.37
N ALA A 265 -5.62 19.85 -15.09
CA ALA A 265 -5.24 20.30 -16.41
C ALA A 265 -4.17 21.40 -16.33
N ALA A 266 -3.09 21.25 -17.08
CA ALA A 266 -2.08 22.29 -17.24
C ALA A 266 -2.71 23.56 -17.83
N GLN A 267 -2.29 24.72 -17.34
CA GLN A 267 -2.69 25.99 -17.94
C GLN A 267 -2.31 26.03 -19.44
N PRO A 268 -3.24 26.31 -20.38
CA PRO A 268 -2.95 26.27 -21.82
C PRO A 268 -1.93 27.31 -22.31
N ASP A 269 -1.81 28.44 -21.60
CA ASP A 269 -0.89 29.55 -21.89
C ASP A 269 -0.34 30.09 -20.56
N PRO A 270 0.55 29.33 -19.88
CA PRO A 270 0.99 29.70 -18.55
C PRO A 270 1.86 30.96 -18.60
N TYR A 271 1.86 31.74 -17.51
CA TYR A 271 2.71 32.92 -17.42
C TYR A 271 4.20 32.58 -17.43
N MET A 272 4.55 31.41 -16.90
CA MET A 272 5.90 30.87 -16.82
C MET A 272 5.85 29.37 -17.07
N GLN A 273 6.90 28.82 -17.67
CA GLN A 273 7.14 27.38 -17.87
C GLN A 273 8.65 27.12 -17.74
N LEU A 274 9.06 25.90 -17.39
CA LEU A 274 10.48 25.49 -17.39
C LEU A 274 10.83 24.80 -18.70
N ASP A 275 12.00 25.13 -19.23
CA ASP A 275 12.68 24.41 -20.31
C ASP A 275 13.99 23.84 -19.75
N TYR A 276 14.27 22.57 -20.03
CA TYR A 276 15.56 21.96 -19.67
C TYR A 276 16.71 22.51 -20.54
N LEU A 277 17.78 23.01 -19.91
CA LEU A 277 18.94 23.58 -20.60
C LEU A 277 20.12 22.62 -20.70
N GLY A 278 20.34 21.78 -19.69
CA GLY A 278 21.43 20.81 -19.65
C GLY A 278 21.79 20.39 -18.22
N SER A 279 22.50 19.26 -18.10
CA SER A 279 22.99 18.74 -16.82
C SER A 279 24.51 18.66 -16.79
N TYR A 280 25.09 18.92 -15.63
CA TYR A 280 26.41 18.48 -15.24
C TYR A 280 26.34 17.12 -14.56
N SER A 281 27.33 16.26 -14.75
CA SER A 281 27.48 15.00 -14.02
C SER A 281 28.79 15.01 -13.24
N THR A 282 28.75 14.65 -11.96
CA THR A 282 29.95 14.57 -11.13
C THR A 282 30.92 13.50 -11.64
N PRO A 283 32.25 13.76 -11.65
CA PRO A 283 33.26 12.73 -11.87
C PRO A 283 33.59 11.93 -10.61
N TYR A 284 32.97 12.23 -9.47
CA TYR A 284 33.20 11.59 -8.16
C TYR A 284 32.11 10.56 -7.84
N SER A 285 32.19 9.92 -6.67
CA SER A 285 31.04 9.20 -6.10
C SER A 285 29.87 10.18 -5.94
N SER A 286 28.67 9.73 -6.26
CA SER A 286 27.48 10.58 -6.35
C SER A 286 26.55 10.39 -5.15
N ALA A 287 26.30 11.49 -4.46
CA ALA A 287 25.12 11.75 -3.64
C ALA A 287 24.95 13.27 -3.62
N MET A 288 24.50 13.87 -4.72
CA MET A 288 24.33 15.33 -4.78
C MET A 288 23.03 15.75 -4.11
N GLU A 289 23.13 16.41 -2.96
CA GLU A 289 21.97 16.71 -2.13
C GLU A 289 21.52 18.17 -2.29
N MET A 290 22.28 19.14 -1.80
CA MET A 290 21.87 20.54 -1.77
C MET A 290 22.61 21.37 -2.81
N VAL A 291 21.91 22.32 -3.45
CA VAL A 291 22.50 23.30 -4.38
C VAL A 291 22.21 24.72 -3.93
N ALA A 292 23.25 25.55 -3.92
CA ALA A 292 23.15 26.99 -3.70
C ALA A 292 23.85 27.75 -4.84
N TYR A 293 23.49 29.03 -5.03
CA TYR A 293 24.10 29.86 -6.06
C TYR A 293 24.73 31.13 -5.47
N ASP A 294 25.79 31.58 -6.12
CA ASP A 294 26.32 32.93 -5.98
C ASP A 294 26.19 33.68 -7.32
N ALA A 295 25.32 34.69 -7.32
CA ALA A 295 25.06 35.54 -8.47
C ALA A 295 26.28 36.36 -8.90
N GLN A 296 27.11 36.79 -7.94
CA GLN A 296 28.21 37.71 -8.22
C GLN A 296 29.33 37.00 -8.99
N ASN A 297 29.66 35.78 -8.58
CA ASN A 297 30.74 34.99 -9.17
C ASN A 297 30.27 33.94 -10.19
N ARG A 298 28.96 33.82 -10.41
CA ARG A 298 28.34 32.82 -11.29
C ARG A 298 28.79 31.40 -10.95
N ARG A 299 28.68 31.08 -9.66
CA ARG A 299 28.97 29.75 -9.11
C ARG A 299 27.72 29.07 -8.57
N LEU A 300 27.61 27.77 -8.82
CA LEU A 300 26.77 26.88 -8.01
C LEU A 300 27.68 26.15 -7.02
N PHE A 301 27.20 25.95 -5.81
CA PHE A 301 27.84 25.15 -4.78
C PHE A 301 26.93 23.96 -4.50
N VAL A 302 27.48 22.75 -4.58
CA VAL A 302 26.68 21.53 -4.48
C VAL A 302 27.30 20.61 -3.44
N SER A 303 26.53 20.20 -2.42
CA SER A 303 27.00 19.22 -1.44
C SER A 303 27.05 17.82 -2.07
N ASN A 304 28.15 17.12 -1.81
CA ASN A 304 28.35 15.73 -2.21
C ASN A 304 28.96 14.93 -1.04
N PRO A 305 28.13 14.48 -0.08
CA PRO A 305 28.58 13.65 1.04
C PRO A 305 29.25 12.35 0.64
N ALA A 306 28.82 11.68 -0.43
CA ALA A 306 29.47 10.44 -0.90
C ALA A 306 30.94 10.65 -1.29
N ALA A 307 31.33 11.86 -1.67
CA ALA A 307 32.72 12.24 -1.94
C ALA A 307 33.37 13.05 -0.80
N ALA A 308 32.61 13.46 0.22
CA ALA A 308 32.99 14.43 1.25
C ALA A 308 33.50 15.77 0.67
N LEU A 309 32.81 16.27 -0.38
CA LEU A 309 33.17 17.49 -1.12
C LEU A 309 31.97 18.43 -1.25
N VAL A 310 32.24 19.73 -1.30
CA VAL A 310 31.35 20.68 -1.99
C VAL A 310 31.94 20.97 -3.36
N GLU A 311 31.18 20.72 -4.42
CA GLU A 311 31.59 21.03 -5.80
C GLU A 311 31.23 22.47 -6.14
N ILE A 312 32.20 23.20 -6.71
CA ILE A 312 32.03 24.58 -7.19
C ILE A 312 31.87 24.51 -8.70
N LEU A 313 30.67 24.80 -9.21
CA LEU A 313 30.33 24.71 -10.63
C LEU A 313 30.22 26.10 -11.26
N ASP A 314 30.77 26.28 -12.46
CA ASP A 314 30.56 27.47 -13.29
C ASP A 314 29.29 27.30 -14.12
N TYR A 315 28.29 28.16 -13.87
CA TYR A 315 27.03 28.19 -14.64
C TYR A 315 26.94 29.40 -15.59
N SER A 316 28.05 30.06 -15.91
CA SER A 316 28.08 31.22 -16.82
C SER A 316 27.48 30.93 -18.20
N THR A 317 27.49 29.66 -18.61
CA THR A 317 26.76 29.15 -19.78
C THR A 317 25.81 28.06 -19.29
N PRO A 318 24.55 28.37 -18.92
CA PRO A 318 23.66 27.40 -18.23
C PRO A 318 23.47 26.05 -18.92
N GLY A 319 23.42 26.00 -20.25
CA GLY A 319 23.34 24.71 -20.98
C GLY A 319 24.66 23.92 -21.06
N ASN A 320 25.71 24.36 -20.36
CA ASN A 320 27.03 23.74 -20.32
C ASN A 320 27.74 24.08 -19.01
N ILE A 321 27.21 23.54 -17.91
CA ILE A 321 27.75 23.68 -16.56
C ILE A 321 29.09 22.94 -16.47
N MET A 322 30.10 23.54 -15.85
CA MET A 322 31.43 22.94 -15.71
C MET A 322 31.91 22.95 -14.26
N LEU A 323 32.61 21.90 -13.84
CA LEU A 323 33.35 21.90 -12.58
C LEU A 323 34.47 22.95 -12.62
N ALA A 324 34.43 23.91 -11.70
CA ALA A 324 35.44 24.94 -11.55
C ALA A 324 36.48 24.55 -10.48
N ASP A 325 36.02 24.10 -9.31
CA ASP A 325 36.87 23.64 -8.20
C ASP A 325 36.07 22.78 -7.22
N THR A 326 36.71 22.32 -6.14
CA THR A 326 36.09 21.56 -5.05
C THR A 326 36.60 22.01 -3.68
N ILE A 327 35.73 21.99 -2.68
CA ILE A 327 36.08 22.20 -1.27
C ILE A 327 36.08 20.84 -0.56
N SER A 328 37.20 20.46 0.06
CA SER A 328 37.25 19.25 0.87
C SER A 328 36.63 19.48 2.24
N ILE A 329 35.65 18.64 2.61
CA ILE A 329 34.93 18.73 3.89
C ILE A 329 35.47 17.77 4.94
N ALA A 330 36.23 16.75 4.52
CA ALA A 330 36.86 15.78 5.42
C ALA A 330 37.63 16.36 6.62
N PRO A 331 38.29 17.55 6.55
CA PRO A 331 38.93 18.15 7.73
C PRO A 331 37.97 18.62 8.83
N TYR A 332 36.68 18.76 8.50
CA TYR A 332 35.69 19.45 9.33
C TYR A 332 34.66 18.51 9.96
N GLY A 333 34.37 17.35 9.33
CA GLY A 333 33.42 16.36 9.84
C GLY A 333 33.16 15.22 8.83
N ALA A 334 32.00 14.56 8.93
CA ALA A 334 31.67 13.38 8.13
C ALA A 334 31.51 13.66 6.63
N GLY A 335 30.99 14.84 6.29
CA GLY A 335 30.71 15.29 4.92
C GLY A 335 29.83 16.55 4.95
N PRO A 336 29.57 17.20 3.81
CA PRO A 336 28.59 18.28 3.76
C PRO A 336 27.18 17.71 3.71
N GLY A 337 26.32 18.05 4.68
CA GLY A 337 24.88 17.74 4.61
C GLY A 337 24.14 18.78 3.76
N SER A 338 24.44 20.07 3.97
CA SER A 338 23.82 21.15 3.21
C SER A 338 24.80 22.29 2.92
N VAL A 339 24.49 23.06 1.87
CA VAL A 339 25.24 24.24 1.47
C VAL A 339 24.29 25.40 1.18
N ALA A 340 24.64 26.58 1.69
CA ALA A 340 23.98 27.84 1.39
C ALA A 340 25.00 28.88 0.95
N ALA A 341 24.62 29.77 0.04
CA ALA A 341 25.49 30.83 -0.44
C ALA A 341 24.75 32.18 -0.45
N ARG A 342 25.42 33.23 0.06
CA ARG A 342 24.89 34.59 0.04
C ARG A 342 26.01 35.61 0.12
N ASP A 343 25.93 36.65 -0.71
CA ASP A 343 26.83 37.82 -0.67
C ASP A 343 28.34 37.45 -0.64
N GLY A 344 28.72 36.42 -1.40
CA GLY A 344 30.10 35.92 -1.50
C GLY A 344 30.56 35.02 -0.35
N VAL A 345 29.68 34.70 0.60
CA VAL A 345 29.91 33.73 1.69
C VAL A 345 29.19 32.43 1.35
N VAL A 346 29.90 31.32 1.50
CA VAL A 346 29.38 29.95 1.39
C VAL A 346 29.40 29.33 2.77
N ALA A 347 28.26 28.87 3.26
CA ALA A 347 28.11 28.19 4.54
C ALA A 347 27.76 26.72 4.29
N VAL A 348 28.48 25.82 4.94
CA VAL A 348 28.30 24.37 4.79
C VAL A 348 27.95 23.79 6.16
N ALA A 349 26.81 23.12 6.25
CA ALA A 349 26.44 22.30 7.40
C ALA A 349 27.20 20.97 7.33
N VAL A 350 27.91 20.64 8.41
CA VAL A 350 28.83 19.49 8.45
C VAL A 350 28.55 18.67 9.71
N PRO A 351 27.97 17.47 9.58
CA PRO A 351 27.84 16.52 10.68
C PRO A 351 29.18 16.16 11.34
N GLY A 352 29.12 15.86 12.64
CA GLY A 352 30.27 15.35 13.39
C GLY A 352 30.78 14.02 12.81
N HIS A 353 32.02 13.63 13.16
CA HIS A 353 32.61 12.40 12.61
C HIS A 353 31.93 11.12 13.08
N ASN A 354 31.33 11.14 14.27
CA ASN A 354 30.61 10.00 14.84
C ASN A 354 29.19 10.44 15.21
N THR A 355 28.25 9.49 15.22
CA THR A 355 26.89 9.73 15.72
C THR A 355 26.93 10.28 17.14
N GLY A 356 26.10 11.30 17.42
CA GLY A 356 26.07 12.01 18.69
C GLY A 356 27.11 13.12 18.84
N ASP A 357 28.12 13.22 17.97
CA ASP A 357 29.02 14.36 17.97
C ASP A 357 28.29 15.61 17.46
N ASN A 358 28.51 16.75 18.13
CA ASN A 358 28.09 18.04 17.61
C ASN A 358 28.76 18.32 16.25
N GLY A 359 27.97 18.82 15.31
CA GLY A 359 28.42 19.25 14.00
C GLY A 359 28.95 20.69 13.99
N LYS A 360 29.17 21.18 12.77
CA LYS A 360 29.67 22.54 12.51
C LYS A 360 28.93 23.19 11.35
N VAL A 361 28.95 24.52 11.35
CA VAL A 361 28.83 25.29 10.11
C VAL A 361 30.19 25.86 9.76
N VAL A 362 30.67 25.54 8.56
CA VAL A 362 31.96 25.97 8.04
C VAL A 362 31.73 26.99 6.95
N PHE A 363 32.39 28.13 7.08
CA PHE A 363 32.28 29.26 6.15
C PHE A 363 33.48 29.31 5.20
N PHE A 364 33.19 29.49 3.92
CA PHE A 364 34.13 29.72 2.85
C PHE A 364 33.76 30.98 2.08
N ASP A 365 34.69 31.53 1.30
CA ASP A 365 34.35 32.47 0.23
C ASP A 365 33.95 31.74 -1.06
N ALA A 366 33.58 32.51 -2.08
CA ALA A 366 33.13 31.96 -3.36
C ALA A 366 34.21 31.19 -4.15
N ASP A 367 35.49 31.34 -3.79
CA ASP A 367 36.60 30.58 -4.36
C ASP A 367 36.92 29.33 -3.53
N GLY A 368 36.13 29.04 -2.49
CA GLY A 368 36.31 27.89 -1.60
C GLY A 368 37.38 28.08 -0.54
N VAL A 369 37.81 29.32 -0.27
CA VAL A 369 38.80 29.61 0.77
C VAL A 369 38.12 29.68 2.13
N PHE A 370 38.63 28.92 3.10
CA PHE A 370 38.13 28.90 4.47
C PHE A 370 38.16 30.30 5.12
N LEU A 371 37.04 30.69 5.72
CA LEU A 371 36.86 31.94 6.44
C LEU A 371 36.78 31.71 7.96
N HIS A 372 35.89 30.83 8.40
CA HIS A 372 35.64 30.53 9.81
C HIS A 372 34.86 29.22 9.99
N GLU A 373 34.79 28.69 11.20
CA GLU A 373 33.88 27.61 11.56
C GLU A 373 33.27 27.89 12.94
N VAL A 374 32.03 27.45 13.13
CA VAL A 374 31.34 27.48 14.42
C VAL A 374 30.71 26.12 14.69
N GLN A 375 30.66 25.73 15.96
CA GLN A 375 30.03 24.48 16.40
C GLN A 375 28.51 24.69 16.52
N VAL A 376 27.72 23.71 16.07
CA VAL A 376 26.24 23.67 16.17
C VAL A 376 25.80 22.38 16.87
N GLY A 377 24.52 22.00 16.81
CA GLY A 377 24.00 20.75 17.38
C GLY A 377 24.46 19.50 16.64
N ALA A 378 23.99 18.32 17.07
CA ALA A 378 24.30 17.05 16.44
C ALA A 378 23.59 16.90 15.09
N MET A 379 24.34 16.43 14.08
CA MET A 379 23.84 16.18 12.73
C MET A 379 23.07 17.35 12.08
N PRO A 380 23.72 18.51 11.83
CA PRO A 380 23.13 19.58 11.05
C PRO A 380 22.86 19.12 9.60
N GLY A 381 21.59 18.90 9.26
CA GLY A 381 21.11 18.48 7.95
C GLY A 381 21.00 19.65 6.98
N MET A 382 20.31 20.72 7.38
CA MET A 382 20.12 21.93 6.56
C MET A 382 20.78 23.18 7.13
N VAL A 383 21.24 24.09 6.25
CA VAL A 383 21.62 25.47 6.59
C VAL A 383 20.96 26.46 5.63
N CYS A 384 20.40 27.55 6.14
CA CYS A 384 19.89 28.65 5.32
C CYS A 384 20.21 30.03 5.92
N PHE A 385 20.27 31.05 5.06
CA PHE A 385 20.44 32.45 5.49
C PHE A 385 19.10 33.10 5.79
N SER A 386 19.06 33.99 6.78
CA SER A 386 17.95 34.92 6.94
C SER A 386 17.81 35.82 5.69
N PRO A 387 16.61 36.36 5.39
CA PRO A 387 16.39 37.20 4.22
C PRO A 387 17.29 38.44 4.14
N ASP A 388 17.76 38.95 5.28
CA ASP A 388 18.70 40.08 5.37
C ASP A 388 20.19 39.67 5.38
N GLY A 389 20.49 38.36 5.39
CA GLY A 389 21.83 37.80 5.43
C GLY A 389 22.57 37.98 6.76
N SER A 390 21.92 38.49 7.81
CA SER A 390 22.56 38.74 9.11
C SER A 390 22.67 37.51 10.00
N LYS A 391 21.89 36.45 9.71
CA LYS A 391 21.86 35.21 10.46
C LYS A 391 21.84 33.99 9.53
N LEU A 392 22.22 32.85 10.08
CA LEU A 392 21.93 31.54 9.53
C LEU A 392 21.16 30.72 10.56
N VAL A 393 20.38 29.78 10.07
CA VAL A 393 19.69 28.78 10.89
C VAL A 393 20.08 27.40 10.39
N THR A 394 20.41 26.50 11.31
CA THR A 394 20.56 25.08 11.02
C THR A 394 19.54 24.26 11.78
N ALA A 395 18.90 23.32 11.09
CA ALA A 395 18.19 22.23 11.73
C ALA A 395 19.23 21.12 12.01
N ASN A 396 19.27 20.67 13.26
CA ASN A 396 20.20 19.64 13.71
C ASN A 396 19.36 18.45 14.12
N GLU A 397 19.30 17.45 13.26
CA GLU A 397 18.37 16.32 13.33
C GLU A 397 18.58 15.53 14.63
N GLY A 398 19.84 15.26 14.98
CA GLY A 398 20.12 14.46 16.16
C GLY A 398 19.69 13.00 16.01
N GLU A 399 19.76 12.43 14.81
CA GLU A 399 19.45 11.02 14.60
C GLU A 399 20.25 10.07 15.52
N PRO A 400 19.62 8.96 15.93
CA PRO A 400 20.26 7.91 16.70
C PRO A 400 21.28 7.12 15.88
N SER A 401 22.16 6.39 16.56
CA SER A 401 22.97 5.36 15.92
C SER A 401 22.08 4.20 15.47
N ALA A 402 22.50 3.44 14.44
CA ALA A 402 21.72 2.32 13.90
C ALA A 402 21.29 1.27 14.97
N ASP A 403 22.07 1.12 16.04
CA ASP A 403 21.77 0.24 17.17
C ASP A 403 21.04 0.93 18.34
N TYR A 404 20.63 2.20 18.19
CA TYR A 404 20.01 3.06 19.21
C TYR A 404 20.82 3.23 20.50
N SER A 405 22.12 2.91 20.50
CA SER A 405 22.97 3.06 21.69
C SER A 405 23.38 4.50 21.99
N VAL A 406 23.34 5.38 20.97
CA VAL A 406 23.57 6.82 21.08
C VAL A 406 22.41 7.52 20.38
N ASP A 407 21.64 8.30 21.14
CA ASP A 407 20.45 9.01 20.67
C ASP A 407 20.52 10.46 21.19
N PRO A 408 21.19 11.37 20.45
CA PRO A 408 21.41 12.75 20.87
C PRO A 408 20.10 13.55 20.81
N GLU A 409 20.06 14.71 21.47
CA GLU A 409 18.91 15.59 21.37
C GLU A 409 18.94 16.38 20.06
N GLY A 410 17.83 16.39 19.32
CA GLY A 410 17.60 17.29 18.20
C GLY A 410 17.59 18.75 18.63
N SER A 411 17.97 19.66 17.74
CA SER A 411 18.05 21.09 18.07
C SER A 411 18.02 22.01 16.84
N VAL A 412 17.88 23.31 17.07
CA VAL A 412 18.02 24.35 16.03
C VAL A 412 19.11 25.33 16.45
N SER A 413 20.10 25.59 15.59
CA SER A 413 21.15 26.58 15.88
C SER A 413 20.94 27.87 15.09
N ILE A 414 20.97 29.00 15.79
CA ILE A 414 20.95 30.35 15.22
C ILE A 414 22.37 30.89 15.23
N ILE A 415 22.90 31.24 14.06
CA ILE A 415 24.25 31.76 13.88
C ILE A 415 24.14 33.22 13.47
N ASP A 416 24.48 34.14 14.36
CA ASP A 416 24.52 35.58 14.06
C ASP A 416 25.87 35.94 13.43
N ILE A 417 25.81 36.49 12.21
CA ILE A 417 26.97 36.98 11.45
C ILE A 417 26.86 38.48 11.15
N SER A 418 26.02 39.22 11.87
CA SER A 418 25.85 40.68 11.69
C SER A 418 27.14 41.46 11.95
N GLY A 419 28.05 40.91 12.76
CA GLY A 419 29.41 41.40 12.99
C GLY A 419 30.43 40.94 11.94
N GLY A 420 30.00 40.23 10.89
CA GLY A 420 30.82 39.52 9.93
C GLY A 420 31.14 38.08 10.37
N VAL A 421 31.49 37.22 9.41
CA VAL A 421 31.75 35.78 9.60
C VAL A 421 32.80 35.50 10.69
N ALA A 422 33.86 36.30 10.77
CA ALA A 422 34.91 36.14 11.78
C ALA A 422 34.45 36.44 13.23
N GLY A 423 33.30 37.12 13.39
CA GLY A 423 32.68 37.43 14.67
C GLY A 423 31.40 36.62 14.91
N ALA A 424 31.21 35.51 14.21
CA ALA A 424 30.00 34.71 14.30
C ALA A 424 29.74 34.22 15.73
N THR A 425 28.48 34.27 16.16
CA THR A 425 28.04 33.74 17.46
C THR A 425 26.90 32.76 17.29
N VAL A 426 26.89 31.68 18.07
CA VAL A 426 25.88 30.61 17.97
C VAL A 426 25.02 30.56 19.23
N ALA A 427 23.71 30.40 19.03
CA ALA A 427 22.77 29.95 20.03
C ALA A 427 22.11 28.65 19.55
N THR A 428 22.37 27.54 20.24
CA THR A 428 21.71 26.25 19.98
C THR A 428 20.51 26.08 20.91
N LEU A 429 19.36 25.79 20.33
CA LEU A 429 18.07 25.70 21.00
C LEU A 429 17.61 24.24 20.95
N GLY A 430 17.53 23.58 22.10
CA GLY A 430 16.97 22.23 22.23
C GLY A 430 15.47 22.26 22.54
N PHE A 431 14.89 21.08 22.71
CA PHE A 431 13.46 20.88 22.98
C PHE A 431 13.17 20.39 24.41
N GLU A 432 14.13 20.46 25.33
CA GLU A 432 14.01 19.90 26.69
C GLU A 432 12.85 20.53 27.49
N ALA A 433 12.49 21.77 27.17
CA ALA A 433 11.33 22.46 27.74
C ALA A 433 9.98 21.77 27.40
N PHE A 434 9.95 20.96 26.34
CA PHE A 434 8.78 20.20 25.89
C PHE A 434 8.74 18.77 26.43
N ASN A 435 9.79 18.27 27.10
CA ASN A 435 9.80 16.92 27.69
C ASN A 435 8.64 16.67 28.67
N SER A 436 8.20 17.71 29.38
CA SER A 436 7.04 17.62 30.29
C SER A 436 5.68 17.69 29.60
N GLN A 437 5.65 17.92 28.28
CA GLN A 437 4.45 18.10 27.46
C GLN A 437 4.17 16.91 26.53
N GLN A 438 4.97 15.83 26.59
CA GLN A 438 4.86 14.66 25.71
C GLN A 438 3.42 14.19 25.49
N ALA A 439 2.71 13.81 26.57
CA ALA A 439 1.33 13.32 26.47
C ALA A 439 0.35 14.34 25.83
N SER A 440 0.61 15.64 26.00
CA SER A 440 -0.20 16.69 25.36
C SER A 440 0.13 16.86 23.88
N LEU A 441 1.37 16.61 23.46
CA LEU A 441 1.81 16.67 22.07
C LEU A 441 1.31 15.44 21.31
N GLU A 442 1.43 14.25 21.90
CA GLU A 442 0.88 12.99 21.38
C GLU A 442 -0.63 13.09 21.16
N ALA A 443 -1.37 13.59 22.16
CA ALA A 443 -2.82 13.81 22.03
C ALA A 443 -3.22 14.84 20.95
N GLN A 444 -2.27 15.67 20.49
CA GLN A 444 -2.47 16.62 19.40
C GLN A 444 -2.06 16.06 18.03
N GLY A 445 -1.45 14.87 18.00
CA GLY A 445 -0.99 14.17 16.80
C GLY A 445 0.49 14.36 16.45
N VAL A 446 1.31 14.87 17.38
CA VAL A 446 2.78 14.81 17.24
C VAL A 446 3.23 13.40 17.58
N ARG A 447 4.07 12.79 16.74
CA ARG A 447 4.55 11.44 16.97
C ARG A 447 5.81 11.50 17.84
N ILE A 448 5.75 10.89 19.03
CA ILE A 448 6.89 10.69 19.93
C ILE A 448 6.98 9.20 20.25
N PHE A 449 7.91 8.47 19.62
CA PHE A 449 7.79 7.00 19.55
C PHE A 449 9.12 6.24 19.54
N GLY A 450 10.25 6.94 19.57
CA GLY A 450 11.58 6.38 19.66
C GLY A 450 11.79 5.58 20.94
N PRO A 451 12.60 4.50 20.90
CA PRO A 451 12.82 3.63 22.05
C PRO A 451 13.31 4.35 23.32
N ASN A 452 12.41 4.57 24.28
CA ASN A 452 12.67 5.29 25.54
C ASN A 452 13.14 6.75 25.37
N ALA A 453 12.81 7.38 24.25
CA ALA A 453 13.20 8.75 23.96
C ALA A 453 12.39 9.76 24.80
N THR A 454 13.03 10.88 25.16
CA THR A 454 12.32 12.09 25.55
C THR A 454 11.88 12.87 24.32
N VAL A 455 10.97 13.85 24.45
CA VAL A 455 10.60 14.74 23.31
C VAL A 455 11.82 15.38 22.65
N ALA A 456 12.84 15.73 23.44
CA ALA A 456 14.05 16.35 22.91
C ALA A 456 14.98 15.40 22.14
N GLN A 457 14.96 14.11 22.47
CA GLN A 457 15.69 13.09 21.70
C GLN A 457 14.87 12.66 20.48
N ASP A 458 13.55 12.60 20.61
CA ASP A 458 12.70 12.06 19.57
C ASP A 458 12.46 13.01 18.40
N LEU A 459 12.49 14.32 18.64
CA LEU A 459 12.31 15.31 17.59
C LEU A 459 13.58 15.39 16.74
N GLU A 460 13.42 15.16 15.43
CA GLU A 460 14.48 15.21 14.42
C GLU A 460 14.26 16.40 13.46
N PRO A 461 14.80 17.61 13.74
CA PRO A 461 14.63 18.77 12.87
C PRO A 461 15.46 18.68 11.58
N GLU A 462 14.86 18.88 10.42
CA GLU A 462 15.48 18.57 9.12
C GLU A 462 15.59 19.80 8.19
N SER A 463 14.47 20.36 7.75
CA SER A 463 14.42 21.46 6.77
C SER A 463 13.88 22.77 7.36
N VAL A 464 14.36 23.91 6.89
CA VAL A 464 14.12 25.25 7.48
C VAL A 464 13.57 26.26 6.46
N ALA A 465 12.43 26.88 6.79
CA ALA A 465 11.91 28.06 6.11
C ALA A 465 11.91 29.28 7.04
N ILE A 466 12.37 30.45 6.56
CA ILE A 466 12.43 31.69 7.35
C ILE A 466 11.44 32.71 6.79
N SER A 467 10.67 33.36 7.67
CA SER A 467 9.74 34.42 7.27
C SER A 467 10.45 35.61 6.61
N ASP A 468 9.79 36.28 5.65
CA ASP A 468 10.34 37.44 4.91
C ASP A 468 10.94 38.54 5.81
N ASP A 469 10.41 38.71 7.03
CA ASP A 469 10.87 39.69 8.02
C ASP A 469 12.03 39.20 8.90
N GLY A 470 12.50 37.96 8.70
CA GLY A 470 13.61 37.34 9.40
C GLY A 470 13.36 37.08 10.89
N ARG A 471 12.09 37.05 11.32
CA ARG A 471 11.73 36.93 12.74
C ARG A 471 11.45 35.50 13.18
N ILE A 472 10.91 34.66 12.29
CA ILE A 472 10.47 33.31 12.63
C ILE A 472 11.12 32.34 11.65
N ALA A 473 11.67 31.25 12.18
CA ALA A 473 11.99 30.07 11.39
C ALA A 473 10.96 28.97 11.69
N TYR A 474 10.56 28.25 10.65
CA TYR A 474 9.71 27.07 10.71
C TYR A 474 10.56 25.89 10.28
N VAL A 475 10.65 24.87 11.12
CA VAL A 475 11.54 23.73 10.93
C VAL A 475 10.71 22.45 10.88
N THR A 476 10.88 21.62 9.86
CA THR A 476 10.22 20.32 9.78
C THR A 476 10.82 19.35 10.78
N CYS A 477 9.97 18.52 11.37
CA CYS A 477 10.36 17.33 12.11
C CYS A 477 9.57 16.17 11.49
N GLN A 478 10.15 15.57 10.46
CA GLN A 478 9.45 14.79 9.46
C GLN A 478 8.80 13.53 10.06
N GLU A 479 9.59 12.70 10.73
CA GLU A 479 9.21 11.47 11.43
C GLU A 479 8.17 11.77 12.51
N ASN A 480 8.26 12.94 13.13
CA ASN A 480 7.34 13.39 14.17
C ASN A 480 6.02 13.96 13.62
N ASN A 481 5.91 14.13 12.30
CA ASN A 481 4.78 14.74 11.60
C ASN A 481 4.42 16.13 12.19
N ALA A 482 5.44 16.95 12.43
CA ALA A 482 5.32 18.22 13.15
C ALA A 482 6.20 19.33 12.56
N LEU A 483 5.93 20.58 12.97
CA LEU A 483 6.81 21.73 12.73
C LEU A 483 7.26 22.33 14.06
N ALA A 484 8.56 22.57 14.22
CA ALA A 484 9.08 23.43 15.25
C ALA A 484 9.02 24.91 14.80
N VAL A 485 8.52 25.79 15.66
CA VAL A 485 8.43 27.23 15.40
C VAL A 485 9.44 27.95 16.26
N VAL A 486 10.38 28.67 15.64
CA VAL A 486 11.53 29.28 16.31
C VAL A 486 11.48 30.80 16.20
N ASP A 487 11.49 31.48 17.34
CA ASP A 487 11.63 32.94 17.41
C ASP A 487 13.11 33.33 17.29
N LEU A 488 13.48 33.89 16.14
CA LEU A 488 14.86 34.28 15.83
C LEU A 488 15.29 35.57 16.55
N ILE A 489 14.35 36.33 17.12
CA ILE A 489 14.64 37.53 17.90
C ILE A 489 14.80 37.18 19.38
N GLY A 490 13.89 36.36 19.90
CA GLY A 490 13.92 35.87 21.27
C GLY A 490 14.99 34.80 21.51
N GLY A 491 15.38 34.06 20.47
CA GLY A 491 16.31 32.93 20.56
C GLY A 491 15.68 31.76 21.32
N THR A 492 14.45 31.36 20.95
CA THR A 492 13.70 30.29 21.62
C THR A 492 12.86 29.48 20.65
N VAL A 493 12.70 28.18 20.89
CA VAL A 493 11.63 27.38 20.28
C VAL A 493 10.30 27.80 20.92
N ALA A 494 9.46 28.48 20.14
CA ALA A 494 8.19 29.04 20.59
C ALA A 494 7.08 27.97 20.72
N GLY A 495 7.16 26.88 19.95
CA GLY A 495 6.21 25.79 20.03
C GLY A 495 6.46 24.69 19.00
N ILE A 496 5.72 23.60 19.14
CA ILE A 496 5.66 22.48 18.20
C ILE A 496 4.23 22.41 17.67
N TRP A 497 4.06 22.44 16.34
CA TRP A 497 2.76 22.39 15.68
C TRP A 497 2.55 21.01 15.06
N PRO A 498 1.48 20.28 15.41
CA PRO A 498 1.16 19.01 14.76
C PRO A 498 0.65 19.24 13.34
N LEU A 499 1.06 18.40 12.40
CA LEU A 499 0.56 18.48 11.02
C LEU A 499 -0.76 17.72 10.81
N ARG A 500 -1.12 16.84 11.76
CA ARG A 500 -2.28 15.93 11.71
C ARG A 500 -2.16 14.94 10.54
N THR A 501 -3.24 14.21 10.25
CA THR A 501 -3.30 13.25 9.16
C THR A 501 -4.28 13.69 8.07
N LYS A 502 -4.00 13.27 6.83
CA LYS A 502 -4.92 13.26 5.69
C LYS A 502 -5.86 12.08 5.83
N ASP A 503 -7.12 12.28 5.46
CA ASP A 503 -8.19 11.27 5.53
C ASP A 503 -8.52 10.76 4.12
N TRP A 504 -8.05 9.56 3.79
CA TRP A 504 -8.20 8.94 2.46
C TRP A 504 -9.59 8.32 2.20
N THR A 505 -10.51 8.41 3.17
CA THR A 505 -11.90 7.98 2.98
C THR A 505 -12.75 9.02 2.26
N ARG A 506 -12.23 10.25 2.10
CA ARG A 506 -12.99 11.38 1.57
C ARG A 506 -13.16 11.27 0.06
N PRO A 507 -14.39 11.42 -0.48
CA PRO A 507 -14.61 11.43 -1.92
C PRO A 507 -13.70 12.42 -2.64
N GLY A 508 -13.03 11.98 -3.71
CA GLY A 508 -12.05 12.77 -4.47
C GLY A 508 -10.65 12.86 -3.85
N THR A 509 -10.38 12.19 -2.72
CA THR A 509 -9.04 12.02 -2.16
C THR A 509 -8.65 10.55 -2.26
N THR A 510 -8.24 10.14 -3.45
CA THR A 510 -7.92 8.74 -3.80
C THR A 510 -6.42 8.53 -3.95
N PHE A 511 -5.92 7.31 -3.79
CA PHE A 511 -4.53 6.99 -4.12
C PHE A 511 -4.42 5.53 -4.56
N ASP A 512 -3.32 5.22 -5.24
CA ASP A 512 -2.99 3.85 -5.61
C ASP A 512 -2.21 3.19 -4.46
N ALA A 513 -2.85 2.22 -3.79
CA ALA A 513 -2.38 1.64 -2.54
C ALA A 513 -1.64 0.29 -2.69
N SER A 514 -1.59 -0.26 -3.91
CA SER A 514 -1.07 -1.62 -4.16
C SER A 514 -0.24 -1.66 -5.43
N ASP A 515 0.92 -2.29 -5.35
CA ASP A 515 1.80 -2.65 -6.45
C ASP A 515 1.33 -3.91 -7.22
N GLU A 516 0.34 -4.63 -6.71
CA GLU A 516 -0.08 -5.95 -7.23
C GLU A 516 -1.29 -5.90 -8.20
N SER A 517 -1.93 -4.75 -8.39
CA SER A 517 -3.13 -4.65 -9.24
C SER A 517 -2.87 -4.60 -10.76
N GLY A 518 -1.63 -4.63 -11.24
CA GLY A 518 -1.28 -4.71 -12.67
C GLY A 518 -1.60 -3.48 -13.53
N ASP A 519 -2.38 -2.52 -13.00
CA ASP A 519 -2.66 -1.20 -13.56
C ASP A 519 -2.86 -0.20 -12.41
N VAL A 520 -2.87 1.10 -12.69
CA VAL A 520 -3.14 2.16 -11.69
C VAL A 520 -4.61 2.10 -11.26
N PHE A 521 -4.85 2.09 -9.95
CA PHE A 521 -6.17 2.01 -9.34
C PHE A 521 -6.31 3.03 -8.20
N PHE A 522 -6.79 4.21 -8.54
CA PHE A 522 -7.09 5.25 -7.56
C PHE A 522 -8.43 4.99 -6.88
N ALA A 523 -8.39 4.70 -5.58
CA ALA A 523 -9.60 4.51 -4.78
C ALA A 523 -9.51 5.20 -3.41
N ASN A 524 -10.65 5.26 -2.73
CA ASN A 524 -10.72 5.68 -1.34
C ASN A 524 -10.45 4.49 -0.43
N TRP A 525 -9.66 4.72 0.61
CA TRP A 525 -9.22 3.67 1.53
C TRP A 525 -9.45 4.09 2.99
N PRO A 526 -9.76 3.15 3.90
CA PRO A 526 -9.89 3.41 5.34
C PRO A 526 -8.50 3.63 5.99
N VAL A 527 -7.76 4.59 5.47
CA VAL A 527 -6.37 4.89 5.80
C VAL A 527 -6.21 6.37 6.11
N LYS A 528 -5.31 6.68 7.04
CA LYS A 528 -4.85 8.03 7.36
C LYS A 528 -3.44 8.24 6.82
N GLY A 529 -3.22 9.27 6.02
CA GLY A 529 -1.88 9.62 5.52
C GLY A 529 -1.19 10.62 6.44
N MET A 530 0.05 10.37 6.84
CA MET A 530 0.82 11.30 7.65
C MET A 530 1.53 12.30 6.74
N TYR A 531 1.44 13.61 7.00
CA TYR A 531 2.02 14.58 6.06
C TYR A 531 3.54 14.49 5.99
N GLN A 532 4.24 14.33 7.12
CA GLN A 532 5.69 14.04 7.16
C GLN A 532 6.51 14.76 6.08
N PRO A 533 6.52 16.10 6.06
CA PRO A 533 7.24 16.82 5.04
C PRO A 533 8.73 16.91 5.36
N ASP A 534 9.56 16.61 4.37
CA ASP A 534 10.95 17.05 4.37
C ASP A 534 10.98 18.51 3.92
N GLY A 535 10.82 18.79 2.62
CA GLY A 535 10.93 20.14 2.08
C GLY A 535 9.89 21.12 2.62
N ILE A 536 10.35 22.33 2.97
CA ILE A 536 9.51 23.45 3.38
C ILE A 536 10.02 24.77 2.80
N ASP A 537 9.10 25.64 2.39
CA ASP A 537 9.43 27.03 2.05
C ASP A 537 8.37 28.02 2.54
N TYR A 538 8.77 29.29 2.69
CA TYR A 538 7.93 30.41 3.07
C TYR A 538 7.68 31.30 1.86
N PHE A 539 6.42 31.74 1.70
CA PHE A 539 6.09 32.78 0.72
C PHE A 539 4.99 33.69 1.23
N SER A 540 4.86 34.87 0.64
CA SER A 540 3.81 35.81 1.01
C SER A 540 2.98 36.26 -0.19
N VAL A 541 1.67 36.41 0.03
CA VAL A 541 0.72 36.95 -0.96
C VAL A 541 -0.05 38.09 -0.29
N GLY A 542 0.05 39.30 -0.86
CA GLY A 542 -0.64 40.47 -0.33
C GLY A 542 -0.23 40.83 1.11
N GLY A 543 1.00 40.49 1.52
CA GLY A 543 1.52 40.71 2.88
C GLY A 543 1.07 39.66 3.91
N VAL A 544 0.39 38.59 3.50
CA VAL A 544 0.07 37.44 4.35
C VAL A 544 1.07 36.33 4.07
N GLY A 545 1.71 35.80 5.11
CA GLY A 545 2.67 34.71 5.01
C GLY A 545 2.02 33.33 4.99
N TYR A 546 2.57 32.43 4.19
CA TYR A 546 2.19 31.05 4.02
C TYR A 546 3.43 30.16 4.06
N LEU A 547 3.23 28.91 4.43
CA LEU A 547 4.23 27.85 4.28
C LEU A 547 3.76 26.92 3.16
N ILE A 548 4.68 26.36 2.39
CA ILE A 548 4.42 25.20 1.54
C ILE A 548 5.31 24.05 1.99
N THR A 549 4.76 22.84 2.05
CA THR A 549 5.48 21.63 2.47
C THR A 549 5.39 20.54 1.41
N ALA A 550 6.47 19.81 1.17
CA ALA A 550 6.55 18.65 0.30
C ALA A 550 6.44 17.38 1.16
N ASN A 551 5.32 16.65 1.06
CA ASN A 551 4.92 15.62 2.02
C ASN A 551 5.44 14.23 1.63
N GLU A 552 6.75 14.03 1.69
CA GLU A 552 7.48 12.84 1.21
C GLU A 552 7.10 11.56 1.97
N GLY A 553 7.35 11.51 3.29
CA GLY A 553 6.89 10.41 4.14
C GLY A 553 7.96 9.54 4.76
N ASN A 554 9.10 10.08 5.20
CA ASN A 554 10.13 9.23 5.79
C ASN A 554 9.68 8.45 7.04
N ALA A 555 10.28 7.27 7.21
CA ALA A 555 9.98 6.34 8.28
C ALA A 555 11.22 6.12 9.14
N ARG A 556 11.02 5.86 10.43
CA ARG A 556 12.12 5.51 11.32
C ARG A 556 12.50 4.03 11.18
N ALA A 557 13.54 3.77 10.39
CA ALA A 557 13.98 2.41 10.04
C ALA A 557 15.50 2.21 10.27
N TYR A 558 15.86 1.68 11.43
CA TYR A 558 17.23 1.35 11.84
C TYR A 558 17.38 -0.13 12.20
N ASP A 559 18.62 -0.62 12.31
CA ASP A 559 18.93 -2.03 12.62
C ASP A 559 18.24 -2.54 13.90
N ALA A 560 18.16 -1.70 14.95
CA ALA A 560 17.57 -2.07 16.23
C ALA A 560 16.07 -1.73 16.37
N PHE A 561 15.51 -0.92 15.47
CA PHE A 561 14.12 -0.46 15.54
C PHE A 561 13.65 -0.04 14.14
N SER A 562 12.55 -0.64 13.68
CA SER A 562 11.81 -0.18 12.51
C SER A 562 10.34 -0.07 12.89
N GLU A 563 9.72 1.02 12.48
CA GLU A 563 8.27 1.22 12.64
C GLU A 563 7.46 0.69 11.45
N GLU A 564 8.07 0.35 10.32
CA GLU A 564 7.35 -0.04 9.11
C GLU A 564 6.78 -1.46 9.21
N LEU A 565 5.48 -1.58 8.96
CA LEU A 565 4.74 -2.84 8.78
C LEU A 565 3.98 -2.81 7.46
N ARG A 566 3.59 -3.98 6.94
CA ARG A 566 2.59 -4.07 5.87
C ARG A 566 1.24 -4.43 6.47
N VAL A 567 0.15 -3.86 5.93
CA VAL A 567 -1.21 -4.18 6.40
C VAL A 567 -1.46 -5.69 6.40
N GLY A 568 -0.93 -6.43 5.42
CA GLY A 568 -1.07 -7.88 5.27
C GLY A 568 -0.32 -8.73 6.30
N ASP A 569 0.63 -8.16 7.05
CA ASP A 569 1.46 -8.92 8.00
C ASP A 569 0.62 -9.57 9.10
N ASP A 570 1.03 -10.77 9.53
CA ASP A 570 0.33 -11.56 10.56
C ASP A 570 0.21 -10.81 11.90
N GLU A 571 1.16 -9.91 12.20
CA GLU A 571 1.17 -9.11 13.41
C GLU A 571 0.26 -7.87 13.37
N VAL A 572 -0.20 -7.47 12.17
CA VAL A 572 -1.20 -6.42 12.00
C VAL A 572 -2.58 -7.04 12.14
N VAL A 573 -3.09 -7.09 13.37
CA VAL A 573 -4.48 -7.48 13.64
C VAL A 573 -5.34 -6.24 13.52
N LEU A 574 -6.37 -6.26 12.66
CA LEU A 574 -7.30 -5.13 12.50
C LEU A 574 -8.50 -5.32 13.43
N ASP A 575 -8.91 -4.27 14.14
CA ASP A 575 -10.09 -4.29 15.00
C ASP A 575 -11.34 -4.65 14.16
N PRO A 576 -12.12 -5.67 14.55
CA PRO A 576 -13.30 -6.09 13.79
C PRO A 576 -14.45 -5.07 13.79
N THR A 577 -14.42 -4.04 14.64
CA THR A 577 -15.43 -2.97 14.65
C THR A 577 -15.07 -1.86 13.64
N ALA A 578 -13.81 -1.44 13.59
CA ALA A 578 -13.26 -0.45 12.69
C ALA A 578 -13.09 -1.02 11.27
N PHE A 579 -12.67 -2.28 11.17
CA PHE A 579 -12.40 -2.99 9.92
C PHE A 579 -13.18 -4.32 9.85
N PRO A 580 -14.52 -4.27 9.71
CA PRO A 580 -15.36 -5.48 9.67
C PRO A 580 -15.02 -6.43 8.50
N ASP A 581 -14.32 -5.92 7.49
CA ASP A 581 -13.94 -6.62 6.27
C ASP A 581 -12.41 -6.87 6.18
N ALA A 582 -11.73 -6.96 7.33
CA ALA A 582 -10.28 -7.10 7.43
C ALA A 582 -9.67 -8.19 6.52
N GLU A 583 -10.31 -9.36 6.43
CA GLU A 583 -9.86 -10.47 5.56
C GLU A 583 -9.68 -10.03 4.10
N TYR A 584 -10.59 -9.18 3.60
CA TYR A 584 -10.52 -8.70 2.22
C TYR A 584 -9.54 -7.54 2.08
N LEU A 585 -9.54 -6.60 3.03
CA LEU A 585 -8.63 -5.45 2.99
C LEU A 585 -7.16 -5.89 2.96
N LYS A 586 -6.82 -6.99 3.64
CA LYS A 586 -5.47 -7.57 3.68
C LYS A 586 -5.05 -8.29 2.39
N GLU A 587 -5.91 -8.40 1.38
CA GLU A 587 -5.52 -8.92 0.06
C GLU A 587 -4.47 -8.02 -0.60
N ASP A 588 -3.45 -8.62 -1.22
CA ASP A 588 -2.30 -7.89 -1.76
C ASP A 588 -2.71 -6.89 -2.85
N VAL A 589 -3.73 -7.23 -3.66
CA VAL A 589 -4.30 -6.34 -4.69
C VAL A 589 -5.12 -5.17 -4.13
N LEU A 590 -5.36 -5.14 -2.81
CA LEU A 590 -6.06 -4.07 -2.09
C LEU A 590 -5.08 -3.31 -1.17
N LEU A 591 -5.04 -3.61 0.13
CA LEU A 591 -4.13 -2.95 1.07
C LEU A 591 -3.00 -3.85 1.56
N GLY A 592 -2.98 -5.15 1.24
CA GLY A 592 -2.07 -6.12 1.86
C GLY A 592 -0.59 -5.69 1.87
N HIS A 593 -0.12 -5.05 0.80
CA HIS A 593 1.26 -4.56 0.71
C HIS A 593 1.47 -3.12 1.23
N LEU A 594 0.40 -2.36 1.51
CA LEU A 594 0.51 -0.97 1.92
C LEU A 594 1.32 -0.86 3.23
N ARG A 595 2.35 -0.01 3.21
CA ARG A 595 3.16 0.28 4.39
C ARG A 595 2.44 1.20 5.35
N ILE A 596 2.46 0.82 6.62
CA ILE A 596 1.90 1.56 7.75
C ILE A 596 2.93 1.63 8.88
N THR A 597 2.71 2.56 9.81
CA THR A 597 3.48 2.63 11.04
C THR A 597 2.94 1.70 12.13
N SER A 598 3.83 1.09 12.90
CA SER A 598 3.53 0.39 14.14
C SER A 598 3.47 1.31 15.37
N ALA A 599 3.88 2.58 15.21
CA ALA A 599 3.94 3.55 16.30
C ALA A 599 2.57 4.20 16.63
N ALA A 600 1.55 3.93 15.82
CA ALA A 600 0.19 4.43 16.00
C ALA A 600 -0.82 3.43 15.40
N GLY A 601 -2.09 3.54 15.80
CA GLY A 601 -3.18 2.77 15.22
C GLY A 601 -4.02 2.01 16.25
N ASP A 602 -3.41 1.60 17.36
CA ASP A 602 -4.10 1.06 18.54
C ASP A 602 -4.54 2.20 19.46
N THR A 603 -5.80 2.62 19.37
CA THR A 603 -6.32 3.81 20.07
C THR A 603 -6.90 3.51 21.44
N ASP A 604 -7.21 2.26 21.75
CA ASP A 604 -7.76 1.84 23.04
C ASP A 604 -6.84 0.92 23.88
N GLY A 605 -5.71 0.48 23.30
CA GLY A 605 -4.61 -0.21 23.95
C GLY A 605 -4.79 -1.72 24.10
N ASP A 606 -5.63 -2.35 23.27
CA ASP A 606 -5.93 -3.77 23.36
C ASP A 606 -5.05 -4.66 22.43
N GLY A 607 -4.24 -4.02 21.59
CA GLY A 607 -3.23 -4.66 20.74
C GLY A 607 -3.66 -4.96 19.31
N ASP A 608 -4.88 -4.58 18.90
CA ASP A 608 -5.26 -4.50 17.49
C ASP A 608 -5.26 -3.04 16.97
N TYR A 609 -5.40 -2.89 15.65
CA TYR A 609 -5.37 -1.59 15.00
C TYR A 609 -6.80 -1.10 14.74
N ASP A 610 -7.17 0.00 15.37
CA ASP A 610 -8.38 0.79 15.09
C ASP A 610 -8.22 1.71 13.88
N GLU A 611 -6.98 2.09 13.58
CA GLU A 611 -6.65 3.02 12.51
C GLU A 611 -5.38 2.57 11.77
N LEU A 612 -5.38 2.72 10.44
CA LEU A 612 -4.20 2.49 9.61
C LEU A 612 -3.56 3.84 9.25
N HIS A 613 -2.27 4.00 9.57
CA HIS A 613 -1.53 5.23 9.33
C HIS A 613 -0.41 4.97 8.31
N ALA A 614 -0.60 5.44 7.08
CA ALA A 614 0.36 5.30 5.98
C ALA A 614 1.32 6.49 5.91
N TYR A 615 2.51 6.22 5.38
CA TYR A 615 3.57 7.20 5.23
C TYR A 615 3.31 8.20 4.11
N GLY A 616 3.69 9.44 4.37
CA GLY A 616 3.62 10.52 3.39
C GLY A 616 2.21 11.03 3.12
N GLY A 617 2.15 12.31 2.73
CA GLY A 617 0.92 12.92 2.26
C GLY A 617 0.68 12.66 0.78
N ARG A 618 1.70 12.21 0.02
CA ARG A 618 1.67 12.06 -1.45
C ARG A 618 1.27 13.35 -2.18
N SER A 619 1.53 14.49 -1.54
CA SER A 619 1.05 15.81 -1.94
C SER A 619 2.05 16.89 -1.54
N PHE A 620 1.84 18.11 -2.04
CA PHE A 620 2.27 19.30 -1.31
C PHE A 620 1.10 19.93 -0.55
N THR A 621 1.39 20.63 0.54
CA THR A 621 0.39 21.35 1.34
C THR A 621 0.79 22.81 1.54
N ILE A 622 -0.15 23.74 1.33
CA ILE A 622 0.00 25.15 1.73
C ILE A 622 -0.64 25.33 3.11
N ARG A 623 0.08 25.97 4.02
CA ARG A 623 -0.29 26.12 5.44
C ARG A 623 -0.26 27.57 5.91
N SER A 624 -1.06 27.85 6.93
CA SER A 624 -1.13 29.12 7.62
C SER A 624 0.07 29.31 8.56
N THR A 625 0.75 30.44 8.45
CA THR A 625 1.83 30.86 9.37
C THR A 625 1.32 31.26 10.76
N LEU A 626 0.00 31.31 10.98
CA LEU A 626 -0.59 31.64 12.27
C LEU A 626 -0.64 30.46 13.25
N ASN A 627 -0.76 29.24 12.71
CA ASN A 627 -0.98 28.03 13.52
C ASN A 627 -0.67 26.69 12.81
N GLY A 628 -0.08 26.70 11.61
CA GLY A 628 0.23 25.49 10.84
C GLY A 628 -0.97 24.82 10.15
N GLY A 629 -2.17 25.42 10.25
CA GLY A 629 -3.39 24.86 9.67
C GLY A 629 -3.35 24.82 8.13
N VAL A 630 -3.91 23.75 7.55
CA VAL A 630 -3.99 23.53 6.10
C VAL A 630 -4.87 24.61 5.44
N ILE A 631 -4.32 25.27 4.42
CA ILE A 631 -5.02 26.21 3.52
C ILE A 631 -5.44 25.48 2.24
N TYR A 632 -4.53 24.68 1.69
CA TYR A 632 -4.75 23.85 0.52
C TYR A 632 -3.86 22.61 0.62
N ASP A 633 -4.39 21.46 0.22
CA ASP A 633 -3.61 20.24 -0.01
C ASP A 633 -3.89 19.79 -1.43
N SER A 634 -2.85 19.39 -2.16
CA SER A 634 -2.98 18.94 -3.55
C SER A 634 -3.64 17.56 -3.68
N GLY A 635 -4.05 16.93 -2.58
CA GLY A 635 -4.81 15.68 -2.61
C GLY A 635 -3.99 14.56 -3.25
N ASN A 636 -4.41 14.16 -4.45
CA ASN A 636 -3.84 13.12 -5.29
C ASN A 636 -3.30 13.65 -6.62
N ASP A 637 -3.24 14.98 -6.81
CA ASP A 637 -2.81 15.64 -8.04
C ASP A 637 -1.48 15.06 -8.56
N LEU A 638 -0.49 14.85 -7.69
CA LEU A 638 0.85 14.42 -8.10
C LEU A 638 0.83 13.00 -8.71
N GLU A 639 0.06 12.08 -8.12
CA GLU A 639 -0.12 10.74 -8.67
C GLU A 639 -0.91 10.78 -9.99
N GLN A 640 -1.98 11.55 -10.06
CA GLN A 640 -2.76 11.68 -11.29
C GLN A 640 -1.92 12.28 -12.43
N ILE A 641 -1.13 13.33 -12.16
CA ILE A 641 -0.25 13.98 -13.13
C ILE A 641 0.78 12.98 -13.66
N THR A 642 1.46 12.27 -12.77
CA THR A 642 2.51 11.33 -13.16
C THR A 642 1.95 10.11 -13.89
N ALA A 643 0.80 9.57 -13.47
CA ALA A 643 0.11 8.47 -14.15
C ALA A 643 -0.34 8.85 -15.56
N ALA A 644 -0.87 10.06 -15.73
CA ALA A 644 -1.43 10.52 -16.99
C ALA A 644 -0.39 11.07 -17.98
N ASP A 645 0.87 11.25 -17.55
CA ASP A 645 1.90 11.80 -18.42
C ASP A 645 2.19 10.84 -19.59
N PRO A 646 2.07 11.30 -20.86
CA PRO A 646 2.22 10.42 -22.02
C PRO A 646 3.66 9.96 -22.28
N GLY A 647 4.65 10.65 -21.72
CA GLY A 647 6.07 10.31 -21.84
C GLY A 647 6.57 9.47 -20.67
N PHE A 648 6.08 9.74 -19.46
CA PHE A 648 6.64 9.25 -18.20
C PHE A 648 5.66 8.42 -17.36
N GLY A 649 4.40 8.23 -17.77
CA GLY A 649 3.44 7.40 -17.04
C GLY A 649 3.87 5.94 -16.87
N ALA A 650 4.79 5.44 -17.70
CA ALA A 650 5.42 4.13 -17.51
C ALA A 650 6.34 4.05 -16.27
N LEU A 651 6.69 5.19 -15.67
CA LEU A 651 7.46 5.32 -14.43
C LEU A 651 6.56 5.64 -13.23
N PHE A 652 5.23 5.57 -13.37
CA PHE A 652 4.30 5.88 -12.30
C PHE A 652 4.67 5.14 -11.01
N ASN A 653 4.87 5.89 -9.92
CA ASN A 653 5.33 5.40 -8.63
C ASN A 653 6.51 4.42 -8.74
N SER A 654 7.44 4.63 -9.68
CA SER A 654 8.68 3.87 -9.75
C SER A 654 9.70 4.38 -8.74
N ASN A 655 10.63 3.51 -8.37
CA ASN A 655 11.81 3.87 -7.60
C ASN A 655 12.80 4.72 -8.44
N ASP A 656 13.86 5.26 -7.83
CA ASP A 656 14.93 6.02 -8.49
C ASP A 656 16.10 5.13 -8.94
N GLU A 657 16.32 4.00 -8.28
CA GLU A 657 17.29 2.97 -8.65
C GLU A 657 16.76 1.99 -9.71
N GLU A 658 15.43 1.88 -9.84
CA GLU A 658 14.74 0.94 -10.71
C GLU A 658 13.50 1.56 -11.38
N ASN A 659 13.24 1.23 -12.65
CA ASN A 659 12.04 1.68 -13.39
C ASN A 659 10.89 0.65 -13.26
N GLU A 660 10.62 0.18 -12.04
CA GLU A 660 9.49 -0.73 -11.79
C GLU A 660 8.19 0.06 -11.74
N PHE A 661 7.29 -0.21 -12.68
CA PHE A 661 5.96 0.41 -12.69
C PHE A 661 5.21 0.04 -11.41
N LYS A 662 4.72 1.05 -10.68
CA LYS A 662 4.04 0.94 -9.38
C LYS A 662 4.88 0.48 -8.18
N GLY A 663 6.20 0.31 -8.31
CA GLY A 663 7.04 -0.25 -7.24
C GLY A 663 7.04 0.49 -5.90
N ARG A 664 6.57 1.75 -5.86
CA ARG A 664 6.41 2.58 -4.66
C ARG A 664 4.96 2.85 -4.28
N SER A 665 3.98 2.25 -4.97
CA SER A 665 2.56 2.53 -4.73
C SER A 665 2.08 2.00 -3.39
N ALA A 666 2.55 0.83 -2.97
CA ALA A 666 2.32 0.32 -1.61
C ALA A 666 3.17 1.05 -0.54
N ASP A 667 4.12 1.90 -0.95
CA ASP A 667 5.02 2.63 -0.05
C ASP A 667 4.54 4.09 0.13
N LYS A 668 5.30 5.06 -0.39
CA LYS A 668 5.03 6.51 -0.25
C LYS A 668 4.58 7.18 -1.55
N GLY A 669 4.37 6.41 -2.64
CA GLY A 669 3.86 6.90 -3.91
C GLY A 669 4.86 7.81 -4.68
N PRO A 670 4.51 9.07 -4.99
CA PRO A 670 5.33 9.95 -5.81
C PRO A 670 6.49 10.61 -5.05
N GLU A 671 6.49 10.59 -3.71
CA GLU A 671 7.56 11.09 -2.84
C GLU A 671 8.03 12.53 -3.15
N PRO A 672 7.16 13.54 -2.93
CA PRO A 672 7.55 14.94 -3.06
C PRO A 672 8.52 15.34 -1.94
N GLU A 673 9.79 15.47 -2.28
CA GLU A 673 10.92 15.69 -1.37
C GLU A 673 11.14 17.17 -1.07
N SER A 674 11.26 17.97 -2.12
CA SER A 674 11.69 19.36 -2.01
C SER A 674 10.68 20.33 -2.58
N VAL A 675 10.66 21.53 -2.02
CA VAL A 675 9.84 22.63 -2.53
C VAL A 675 10.55 23.96 -2.38
N VAL A 676 10.49 24.78 -3.43
CA VAL A 676 10.88 26.20 -3.40
C VAL A 676 9.78 27.03 -4.04
N VAL A 677 9.50 28.19 -3.47
CA VAL A 677 8.59 29.20 -4.03
C VAL A 677 9.39 30.42 -4.47
N ALA A 678 9.07 30.90 -5.67
CA ALA A 678 9.68 32.12 -6.19
C ALA A 678 8.64 33.10 -6.72
N GLU A 679 8.90 34.39 -6.47
CA GLU A 679 8.14 35.47 -7.08
C GLU A 679 8.73 35.83 -8.46
N VAL A 680 7.90 35.79 -9.50
CA VAL A 680 8.21 36.29 -10.84
C VAL A 680 7.17 37.31 -11.24
N ASP A 681 7.59 38.57 -11.38
CA ASP A 681 6.75 39.71 -11.77
C ASP A 681 5.46 39.84 -10.94
N GLY A 682 5.57 39.58 -9.62
CA GLY A 682 4.45 39.67 -8.66
C GLY A 682 3.55 38.44 -8.59
N ARG A 683 3.91 37.34 -9.24
CA ARG A 683 3.22 36.04 -9.16
C ARG A 683 4.09 35.02 -8.45
N GLN A 684 3.49 34.16 -7.65
CA GLN A 684 4.19 33.13 -6.89
C GLN A 684 4.12 31.79 -7.61
N PHE A 685 5.26 31.11 -7.75
CA PHE A 685 5.37 29.79 -8.36
C PHE A 685 6.08 28.82 -7.43
N ALA A 686 5.46 27.67 -7.19
CA ALA A 686 6.05 26.57 -6.45
C ALA A 686 6.68 25.56 -7.42
N PHE A 687 7.88 25.10 -7.09
CA PHE A 687 8.61 24.04 -7.78
C PHE A 687 8.77 22.89 -6.80
N ILE A 688 8.17 21.73 -7.11
CA ILE A 688 8.15 20.55 -6.25
C ILE A 688 8.98 19.45 -6.92
N GLY A 689 10.02 18.96 -6.24
CA GLY A 689 10.82 17.82 -6.68
C GLY A 689 10.21 16.50 -6.21
N LEU A 690 10.16 15.50 -7.09
CA LEU A 690 9.71 14.14 -6.77
C LEU A 690 10.92 13.21 -6.71
N GLU A 691 11.36 12.74 -5.55
CA GLU A 691 12.60 11.97 -5.36
C GLU A 691 12.57 10.69 -6.22
N ARG A 692 11.52 9.88 -6.08
CA ARG A 692 11.45 8.56 -6.72
C ARG A 692 11.12 8.63 -8.19
N VAL A 693 9.84 8.84 -8.53
CA VAL A 693 9.38 8.90 -9.93
C VAL A 693 10.14 9.95 -10.75
N GLY A 694 10.70 10.97 -10.09
CA GLY A 694 11.55 11.96 -10.70
C GLY A 694 10.77 13.13 -11.30
N GLY A 695 11.52 14.17 -11.64
CA GLY A 695 10.99 15.37 -12.29
C GLY A 695 10.52 16.45 -11.32
N ILE A 696 10.17 17.59 -11.89
CA ILE A 696 9.70 18.78 -11.19
C ILE A 696 8.26 19.06 -11.60
N ILE A 697 7.39 19.22 -10.61
CA ILE A 697 6.03 19.70 -10.78
C ILE A 697 5.97 21.19 -10.45
N VAL A 698 5.30 21.96 -11.30
CA VAL A 698 5.20 23.42 -11.16
C VAL A 698 3.75 23.85 -10.97
N TYR A 699 3.50 24.66 -9.95
CA TYR A 699 2.21 25.29 -9.68
C TYR A 699 2.34 26.81 -9.57
N GLU A 700 1.38 27.56 -10.12
CA GLU A 700 1.18 28.95 -9.72
C GLU A 700 0.39 28.99 -8.41
N VAL A 701 1.00 29.54 -7.36
CA VAL A 701 0.44 29.63 -5.99
C VAL A 701 0.09 31.07 -5.60
N THR A 702 0.00 31.98 -6.56
CA THR A 702 -0.47 33.36 -6.37
C THR A 702 -1.85 33.41 -5.68
N ASN A 703 -2.68 32.38 -5.87
CA ASN A 703 -3.89 32.14 -5.09
C ASN A 703 -3.72 30.90 -4.19
N PRO A 704 -3.32 31.06 -2.92
CA PRO A 704 -2.96 29.94 -2.04
C PRO A 704 -4.09 28.94 -1.75
N VAL A 705 -5.36 29.31 -1.99
CA VAL A 705 -6.53 28.41 -1.78
C VAL A 705 -6.96 27.68 -3.06
N ALA A 706 -6.40 28.05 -4.21
CA ALA A 706 -6.61 27.35 -5.47
C ALA A 706 -5.37 27.49 -6.37
N PRO A 707 -4.27 26.80 -6.03
CA PRO A 707 -3.11 26.67 -6.90
C PRO A 707 -3.50 26.15 -8.29
N GLN A 708 -2.71 26.50 -9.29
CA GLN A 708 -2.96 26.09 -10.68
C GLN A 708 -1.77 25.34 -11.23
N PHE A 709 -1.99 24.11 -11.70
CA PHE A 709 -0.97 23.28 -12.32
C PHE A 709 -0.45 23.93 -13.61
N ILE A 710 0.86 24.00 -13.74
CA ILE A 710 1.55 24.62 -14.88
C ILE A 710 2.15 23.54 -15.77
N GLN A 711 3.00 22.67 -15.20
CA GLN A 711 3.67 21.62 -15.94
C GLN A 711 4.27 20.56 -15.01
N TYR A 712 4.48 19.39 -15.59
CA TYR A 712 5.40 18.38 -15.09
C TYR A 712 6.54 18.24 -16.10
N ILE A 713 7.78 18.31 -15.63
CA ILE A 713 8.97 18.10 -16.47
C ILE A 713 9.84 17.03 -15.83
N ASN A 714 10.19 16.02 -16.60
CA ASN A 714 11.05 14.93 -16.17
C ASN A 714 12.12 14.69 -17.24
N THR A 715 13.34 14.35 -16.82
CA THR A 715 14.50 14.09 -17.68
C THR A 715 15.01 12.65 -17.57
N ARG A 716 14.30 11.79 -16.83
CA ARG A 716 14.57 10.34 -16.74
C ARG A 716 14.47 9.66 -18.10
N ARG A 717 15.07 8.47 -18.18
CA ARG A 717 14.84 7.53 -19.29
C ARG A 717 13.80 6.50 -18.88
N VAL A 718 12.86 6.22 -19.79
CA VAL A 718 11.83 5.19 -19.58
C VAL A 718 12.31 3.79 -19.97
N ASP A 719 13.26 3.68 -20.90
CA ASP A 719 13.78 2.42 -21.44
C ASP A 719 15.02 1.88 -20.71
N GLY A 720 15.28 2.38 -19.50
CA GLY A 720 16.34 1.95 -18.59
C GLY A 720 16.76 3.07 -17.64
N ILE A 721 17.62 2.75 -16.68
CA ILE A 721 18.10 3.73 -15.70
C ILE A 721 19.01 4.78 -16.36
N GLY A 722 18.69 6.05 -16.14
CA GLY A 722 19.47 7.20 -16.61
C GLY A 722 18.63 8.47 -16.71
N GLY A 723 19.30 9.56 -17.10
CA GLY A 723 18.74 10.91 -16.95
C GLY A 723 19.14 11.51 -15.62
N ASP A 724 18.36 12.48 -15.13
CA ASP A 724 18.51 13.02 -13.79
C ASP A 724 17.55 12.29 -12.83
N LEU A 725 18.06 11.73 -11.73
CA LEU A 725 17.38 10.80 -10.81
C LEU A 725 17.44 11.34 -9.37
N SER A 726 16.33 11.31 -8.63
CA SER A 726 16.29 11.77 -7.23
C SER A 726 16.55 13.27 -7.07
N PRO A 727 15.68 14.17 -7.60
CA PRO A 727 15.77 15.60 -7.33
C PRO A 727 15.67 15.86 -5.82
N GLU A 728 16.73 16.37 -5.23
CA GLU A 728 16.85 16.61 -3.80
C GLU A 728 16.79 18.12 -3.53
N GLY A 729 17.90 18.84 -3.64
CA GLY A 729 17.96 20.28 -3.45
C GLY A 729 17.53 21.06 -4.69
N ILE A 730 16.69 22.07 -4.48
CA ILE A 730 16.23 23.01 -5.52
C ILE A 730 16.66 24.43 -5.14
N SER A 731 17.13 25.21 -6.11
CA SER A 731 17.47 26.62 -5.92
C SER A 731 16.99 27.47 -7.08
N PHE A 732 16.13 28.46 -6.78
CA PHE A 732 15.67 29.42 -7.77
C PHE A 732 16.66 30.57 -7.95
N ILE A 733 17.06 30.81 -9.20
CA ILE A 733 17.97 31.89 -9.59
C ILE A 733 17.16 32.97 -10.31
N PRO A 734 16.95 34.15 -9.71
CA PRO A 734 16.14 35.20 -10.31
C PRO A 734 16.80 35.77 -11.58
N ALA A 735 16.00 36.37 -12.45
CA ALA A 735 16.47 36.96 -13.71
C ALA A 735 17.62 37.98 -13.53
N SER A 736 17.63 38.70 -12.42
CA SER A 736 18.67 39.66 -12.04
C SER A 736 20.02 39.01 -11.69
N ALA A 737 19.99 37.75 -11.25
CA ALA A 737 21.17 36.94 -10.92
C ALA A 737 21.60 36.00 -12.06
N SER A 738 20.71 35.75 -13.02
CA SER A 738 20.94 34.80 -14.10
C SER A 738 21.81 35.37 -15.24
N PRO A 739 22.78 34.60 -15.77
CA PRO A 739 23.61 35.01 -16.90
C PRO A 739 22.82 35.16 -18.20
N THR A 740 21.59 34.63 -18.28
CA THR A 740 20.73 34.75 -19.47
C THR A 740 19.78 35.95 -19.40
N GLY A 741 19.67 36.61 -18.24
CA GLY A 741 18.65 37.61 -17.96
C GLY A 741 17.23 37.04 -17.86
N ARG A 742 17.07 35.71 -17.83
CA ARG A 742 15.82 34.98 -17.56
C ARG A 742 15.99 34.15 -16.28
N PRO A 743 14.93 33.94 -15.47
CA PRO A 743 15.04 33.08 -14.29
C PRO A 743 15.52 31.66 -14.66
N LEU A 744 16.20 31.00 -13.73
CA LEU A 744 16.66 29.61 -13.85
C LEU A 744 16.28 28.84 -12.58
N LEU A 745 16.19 27.51 -12.69
CA LEU A 745 16.01 26.61 -11.56
C LEU A 745 17.18 25.63 -11.54
N ALA A 746 18.03 25.70 -10.52
CA ALA A 746 19.08 24.71 -10.31
C ALA A 746 18.53 23.56 -9.48
N VAL A 747 18.74 22.33 -9.92
CA VAL A 747 18.28 21.12 -9.22
C VAL A 747 19.45 20.16 -9.08
N ALA A 748 19.74 19.75 -7.84
CA ALA A 748 20.67 18.67 -7.54
C ALA A 748 19.94 17.33 -7.54
N TYR A 749 20.57 16.31 -8.11
CA TYR A 749 20.01 14.98 -8.24
C TYR A 749 20.92 13.95 -7.58
N LYS A 750 20.46 13.37 -6.47
CA LYS A 750 21.24 12.56 -5.54
C LYS A 750 21.79 11.30 -6.17
N VAL A 751 20.91 10.47 -6.70
CA VAL A 751 21.25 9.16 -7.25
C VAL A 751 22.06 9.28 -8.54
N SER A 752 21.69 10.17 -9.46
CA SER A 752 22.44 10.35 -10.71
C SER A 752 23.74 11.14 -10.54
N GLY A 753 23.91 11.87 -9.43
CA GLY A 753 25.04 12.78 -9.23
C GLY A 753 25.07 13.89 -10.27
N THR A 754 23.91 14.43 -10.61
CA THR A 754 23.78 15.47 -11.62
C THR A 754 23.24 16.78 -11.05
N VAL A 755 23.56 17.88 -11.73
CA VAL A 755 22.96 19.20 -11.48
C VAL A 755 22.40 19.71 -12.79
N ALA A 756 21.08 19.97 -12.84
CA ALA A 756 20.40 20.48 -14.03
C ALA A 756 19.99 21.96 -13.87
N LEU A 757 19.81 22.64 -15.01
CA LEU A 757 19.32 24.01 -15.13
C LEU A 757 18.18 24.18 -16.14
#